data_AF-A0AAJ8MK69-F1
#
_entry.id   AF-A0AAJ8MK69-F1
#
_cell.length_a   1.000
_cell.length_b   1.000
_cell.length_c   1.000
_cell.angle_alpha   90.00
_cell.angle_beta   90.00
_cell.angle_gamma   90.00
#
_symmetry.space_group_name_H-M   'P 1'
#
loop_
_entity.id
_entity.type
_entity.pdbx_description
1 polymer ?
#
loop_
_entity_poly.entity_id
_entity_poly.type
_entity_poly.pdbx_seq_one_letter_code
_entity_poly.pdbx_strand_id
1 'polypeptide(L)'
;MSDERPALQTYTAPQEILDEHAELADQDDTPDVFEDNARSKQVAARQSDYHNRRFNRVDGQGEGEDESYEDRMRRINLQKEEERIRRHKEQMEKDKTEDDKMVLDDKTPPRALAGDDTPPRAKADDDTPPRDSTPPKKRRRWDVEEVKEEPGVAAAPKRKSRWDQTPSEAVPEVKKSRWDQTPAASATTSVITSTPSVGGVMMVEDKRYRRMTDEELDGLLPGGEEGYETVPVPDDYRPAPSVRKMVPAQTEHGFMMQDDSDAARARSAAGGIQGSQEQTEIEGIGTLQFLKPEDTQYFAKVLGEGGGEDDDSAYTLEELKERKIMRLLLKIKNGTPPVRKTALRQITDRAREFGAGPLFDKILPLLMERTLEDQERHLLVKVIDRVLYKLDDLVRPYVHKILVVIEPLLIDEDYYARVEGREIISNLAKAAGLAHMISTMRPDIDHVDEYVRNTTARAFSVVASALGIPALLPFLRAVCRSKKSWQARHTGIRIIQQIAIMMGCAVLPHLRNLVDTVADGLQDEQQKVRTMTALSLAALAESAAPYGIESFDNVLKPLWLGIRQHRGKTLAAFLKAIGYIIPLMDPEYAGYYVRECMPILIREFQTSDEEMRRIVLQVIKQCASTEGVTPTYIKEEVLPEFFKAFWVRRMALDKRNYKQLVETTVELAQKAGVSEIVGRVCNDLKDESEPFRKMVMETVTKVIASIGAADVDERLEVLLIDGIIFAFQEQTLEDTIMLDGFATVVNALGDRVKPYLPQIVSMILWRLTNKSAKVRMLAADLTTRLAPIIKSSGEDNLLSKLGVVIFEQLGEEYPDALGSLIAAEGAIANVVGMTQMNPPVKDLRESNEK
;
A
#
# COMPACT_ATOMS: atom_id res chain seq x y z
N MET A 1 63.23 39.11 -7.62
CA MET A 1 62.44 39.09 -8.87
C MET A 1 61.24 38.19 -8.64
N SER A 2 60.22 38.28 -9.47
CA SER A 2 58.94 37.59 -9.31
C SER A 2 58.99 36.14 -9.79
N ASP A 3 58.52 35.21 -8.97
CA ASP A 3 58.08 33.87 -9.39
C ASP A 3 56.56 33.82 -9.25
N GLU A 4 55.86 34.18 -10.32
CA GLU A 4 54.41 33.99 -10.42
C GLU A 4 54.11 32.53 -10.72
N ARG A 5 53.33 31.87 -9.85
CA ARG A 5 52.70 30.59 -10.21
C ARG A 5 51.39 30.91 -10.96
N PRO A 6 51.17 30.39 -12.18
CA PRO A 6 49.95 30.68 -12.92
C PRO A 6 48.72 30.13 -12.18
N ALA A 7 47.70 30.96 -12.02
CA ALA A 7 46.40 30.50 -11.54
C ALA A 7 45.76 29.57 -12.57
N LEU A 8 45.16 28.48 -12.11
CA LEU A 8 44.37 27.58 -12.97
C LEU A 8 43.16 28.36 -13.51
N GLN A 9 43.00 28.38 -14.83
CA GLN A 9 41.83 29.01 -15.45
C GLN A 9 40.59 28.18 -15.16
N THR A 10 39.70 28.70 -14.33
CA THR A 10 38.35 28.15 -14.12
C THR A 10 37.52 28.41 -15.37
N TYR A 11 37.42 27.40 -16.24
CA TYR A 11 36.49 27.41 -17.36
C TYR A 11 35.05 27.25 -16.85
N THR A 12 34.36 28.36 -16.64
CA THR A 12 32.88 28.37 -16.58
C THR A 12 32.35 28.23 -18.01
N ALA A 13 31.25 27.50 -18.20
CA ALA A 13 30.59 27.43 -19.50
C ALA A 13 30.10 28.83 -19.96
N PRO A 14 30.12 29.14 -21.27
CA PRO A 14 29.46 30.34 -21.80
C PRO A 14 27.99 30.38 -21.40
N GLN A 15 27.47 31.57 -21.08
CA GLN A 15 26.06 31.72 -20.70
C GLN A 15 25.13 31.23 -21.81
N GLU A 16 25.43 31.54 -23.08
CA GLU A 16 24.69 31.05 -24.25
C GLU A 16 24.50 29.52 -24.26
N ILE A 17 25.47 28.73 -23.78
CA ILE A 17 25.38 27.25 -23.72
C ILE A 17 24.60 26.78 -22.49
N LEU A 18 24.62 27.54 -21.40
CA LEU A 18 23.78 27.28 -20.21
C LEU A 18 22.32 27.64 -20.48
N ASP A 19 22.09 28.73 -21.21
CA ASP A 19 20.79 29.22 -21.63
C ASP A 19 20.18 28.29 -22.70
N GLU A 20 20.95 27.83 -23.71
CA GLU A 20 20.53 26.74 -24.62
C GLU A 20 20.18 25.46 -23.84
N HIS A 21 20.96 25.09 -22.81
CA HIS A 21 20.64 23.92 -21.99
C HIS A 21 19.37 24.10 -21.13
N ALA A 22 19.05 25.31 -20.72
CA ALA A 22 17.80 25.63 -20.01
C ALA A 22 16.61 25.61 -20.98
N GLU A 23 16.73 26.25 -22.16
CA GLU A 23 15.69 26.22 -23.19
C GLU A 23 15.44 24.81 -23.73
N LEU A 24 16.45 23.92 -23.73
CA LEU A 24 16.28 22.49 -24.03
C LEU A 24 15.59 21.74 -22.88
N ALA A 25 15.89 22.06 -21.61
CA ALA A 25 15.24 21.45 -20.45
C ALA A 25 13.76 21.82 -20.34
N ASP A 26 13.36 23.01 -20.81
CA ASP A 26 11.95 23.42 -20.93
C ASP A 26 11.24 22.84 -22.17
N GLN A 27 11.96 22.23 -23.11
CA GLN A 27 11.41 21.64 -24.35
C GLN A 27 11.31 20.10 -24.30
N ASP A 28 12.21 19.42 -23.62
CA ASP A 28 12.14 17.96 -23.45
C ASP A 28 11.23 17.63 -22.25
N ASP A 29 10.02 17.11 -22.53
CA ASP A 29 8.98 16.68 -21.58
C ASP A 29 9.38 15.41 -20.79
N THR A 30 10.64 15.38 -20.35
CA THR A 30 11.31 14.37 -19.54
C THR A 30 11.27 14.82 -18.08
N PRO A 31 10.46 14.21 -17.20
CA PRO A 31 10.38 14.64 -15.81
C PRO A 31 11.72 14.38 -15.11
N ASP A 32 12.23 15.40 -14.41
CA ASP A 32 13.43 15.22 -13.59
C ASP A 32 13.18 14.13 -12.54
N VAL A 33 14.02 13.10 -12.62
CA VAL A 33 13.97 11.94 -11.74
C VAL A 33 14.23 12.32 -10.29
N PHE A 34 14.95 13.43 -10.00
CA PHE A 34 15.11 13.92 -8.64
C PHE A 34 13.86 14.62 -8.11
N GLU A 35 13.23 15.50 -8.89
CA GLU A 35 11.92 16.06 -8.57
C GLU A 35 10.84 14.99 -8.38
N ASP A 36 10.72 14.00 -9.26
CA ASP A 36 9.75 12.90 -9.11
C ASP A 36 10.04 12.05 -7.85
N ASN A 37 11.31 11.84 -7.50
CA ASN A 37 11.72 11.20 -6.24
C ASN A 37 11.52 12.09 -5.00
N ALA A 38 11.38 13.41 -5.14
CA ALA A 38 11.01 14.32 -4.05
C ALA A 38 9.48 14.36 -3.89
N ARG A 39 8.76 14.59 -4.98
CA ARG A 39 7.28 14.60 -5.06
C ARG A 39 6.69 13.28 -4.54
N SER A 40 7.26 12.13 -4.91
CA SER A 40 6.80 10.82 -4.40
C SER A 40 7.11 10.56 -2.91
N LYS A 41 8.07 11.27 -2.29
CA LYS A 41 8.26 11.24 -0.82
C LYS A 41 7.27 12.14 -0.09
N GLN A 42 6.83 13.24 -0.69
CA GLN A 42 5.82 14.11 -0.09
C GLN A 42 4.51 13.35 0.15
N VAL A 43 3.85 13.64 1.27
CA VAL A 43 2.65 12.91 1.69
C VAL A 43 1.42 13.39 0.93
N ALA A 44 1.25 14.69 0.69
CA ALA A 44 0.09 15.22 -0.03
C ALA A 44 0.04 14.82 -1.52
N ALA A 45 1.21 14.56 -2.14
CA ALA A 45 1.32 14.17 -3.54
C ALA A 45 0.90 12.71 -3.80
N ARG A 46 1.07 11.82 -2.81
CA ARG A 46 0.59 10.43 -2.84
C ARG A 46 -0.91 10.30 -2.54
N GLN A 47 -1.53 11.35 -2.00
CA GLN A 47 -2.89 11.28 -1.45
C GLN A 47 -3.96 11.79 -2.42
N SER A 48 -5.06 11.04 -2.49
CA SER A 48 -6.24 11.43 -3.29
C SER A 48 -6.96 12.67 -2.77
N ASP A 49 -7.72 13.35 -3.65
CA ASP A 49 -8.47 14.59 -3.35
C ASP A 49 -9.36 14.51 -2.12
N TYR A 50 -9.88 13.32 -1.78
CA TYR A 50 -10.66 13.09 -0.58
C TYR A 50 -9.84 13.32 0.70
N HIS A 51 -8.58 12.87 0.74
CA HIS A 51 -7.67 13.10 1.87
C HIS A 51 -7.16 14.54 1.91
N ASN A 52 -6.83 15.10 0.74
CA ASN A 52 -6.34 16.48 0.62
C ASN A 52 -7.33 17.56 1.11
N ARG A 53 -8.62 17.22 1.28
CA ARG A 53 -9.60 18.07 1.99
C ARG A 53 -9.16 18.51 3.38
N ARG A 54 -8.27 17.76 4.06
CA ARG A 54 -7.73 18.15 5.38
C ARG A 54 -7.09 19.54 5.37
N PHE A 55 -6.37 19.88 4.30
CA PHE A 55 -5.69 21.17 4.17
C PHE A 55 -6.66 22.34 3.94
N ASN A 56 -7.93 22.05 3.60
CA ASN A 56 -9.00 23.04 3.46
C ASN A 56 -9.85 23.19 4.73
N ARG A 57 -9.60 22.39 5.79
CA ARG A 57 -10.28 22.50 7.09
C ARG A 57 -9.65 23.62 7.92
N VAL A 58 -9.99 24.87 7.57
CA VAL A 58 -9.56 26.06 8.31
C VAL A 58 -10.00 25.96 9.77
N ASP A 59 -9.12 26.40 10.68
CA ASP A 59 -9.36 26.40 12.12
C ASP A 59 -10.57 27.28 12.46
N GLY A 60 -11.59 26.73 13.12
CA GLY A 60 -12.85 27.42 13.40
C GLY A 60 -12.72 28.62 14.35
N GLN A 61 -11.53 28.82 14.93
CA GLN A 61 -11.20 29.92 15.84
C GLN A 61 -11.04 31.29 15.13
N GLY A 62 -11.31 31.36 13.83
CA GLY A 62 -11.61 32.61 13.12
C GLY A 62 -13.05 33.13 13.33
N GLU A 63 -13.95 32.34 13.94
CA GLU A 63 -15.27 32.83 14.35
C GLU A 63 -15.16 33.68 15.63
N GLY A 64 -15.14 35.01 15.48
CA GLY A 64 -15.31 35.94 16.60
C GLY A 64 -16.69 35.78 17.25
N GLU A 65 -16.76 35.92 18.58
CA GLU A 65 -17.94 35.60 19.39
C GLU A 65 -19.17 36.51 19.14
N ASP A 66 -19.02 37.57 18.33
CA ASP A 66 -20.04 38.57 18.00
C ASP A 66 -20.81 38.34 16.67
N GLU A 67 -20.54 37.25 15.92
CA GLU A 67 -21.18 37.05 14.61
C GLU A 67 -22.62 36.51 14.67
N SER A 68 -23.57 37.32 14.19
CA SER A 68 -24.99 36.96 14.07
C SER A 68 -25.25 35.74 13.18
N TYR A 69 -26.24 34.93 13.57
CA TYR A 69 -26.72 33.78 12.80
C TYR A 69 -27.14 34.14 11.36
N GLU A 70 -27.63 35.36 11.13
CA GLU A 70 -28.01 35.82 9.79
C GLU A 70 -26.79 35.98 8.87
N ASP A 71 -25.71 36.62 9.35
CA ASP A 71 -24.49 36.81 8.55
C ASP A 71 -23.74 35.50 8.34
N ARG A 72 -23.78 34.58 9.31
CA ARG A 72 -23.32 33.19 9.14
C ARG A 72 -24.05 32.49 7.98
N MET A 73 -25.38 32.60 7.93
CA MET A 73 -26.19 32.08 6.81
C MET A 73 -25.91 32.80 5.49
N ARG A 74 -25.67 34.12 5.52
CA ARG A 74 -25.33 34.95 4.36
C ARG A 74 -23.97 34.55 3.76
N ARG A 75 -22.95 34.33 4.59
CA ARG A 75 -21.62 33.83 4.19
C ARG A 75 -21.67 32.41 3.63
N ILE A 76 -22.44 31.51 4.26
CA ILE A 76 -22.67 30.13 3.78
C ILE A 76 -23.37 30.13 2.40
N ASN A 77 -24.19 31.12 2.09
CA ASN A 77 -24.81 31.25 0.77
C ASN A 77 -23.84 31.86 -0.26
N LEU A 78 -23.06 32.88 0.11
CA LEU A 78 -21.95 33.41 -0.70
C LEU A 78 -20.97 32.31 -1.13
N GLN A 79 -20.51 31.47 -0.20
CA GLN A 79 -19.61 30.35 -0.51
C GLN A 79 -20.22 29.33 -1.50
N LYS A 80 -21.54 29.09 -1.44
CA LYS A 80 -22.24 28.23 -2.42
C LYS A 80 -22.37 28.90 -3.79
N GLU A 81 -22.50 30.22 -3.83
CA GLU A 81 -22.51 30.97 -5.08
C GLU A 81 -21.11 31.03 -5.68
N GLU A 82 -20.06 31.23 -4.88
CA GLU A 82 -18.65 31.12 -5.30
C GLU A 82 -18.31 29.72 -5.81
N GLU A 83 -18.72 28.63 -5.13
CA GLU A 83 -18.56 27.26 -5.65
C GLU A 83 -19.28 27.05 -6.99
N ARG A 84 -20.50 27.59 -7.15
CA ARG A 84 -21.27 27.49 -8.40
C ARG A 84 -20.60 28.28 -9.52
N ILE A 85 -20.19 29.52 -9.26
CA ILE A 85 -19.49 30.39 -10.20
C ILE A 85 -18.16 29.76 -10.59
N ARG A 86 -17.42 29.18 -9.64
CA ARG A 86 -16.17 28.46 -9.90
C ARG A 86 -16.38 27.24 -10.78
N ARG A 87 -17.32 26.34 -10.45
CA ARG A 87 -17.63 25.17 -11.30
C ARG A 87 -18.14 25.59 -12.68
N HIS A 88 -18.92 26.67 -12.76
CA HIS A 88 -19.39 27.20 -14.04
C HIS A 88 -18.25 27.81 -14.86
N LYS A 89 -17.26 28.47 -14.24
CA LYS A 89 -16.02 28.91 -14.91
C LYS A 89 -15.18 27.72 -15.38
N GLU A 90 -14.88 26.76 -14.51
CA GLU A 90 -14.13 25.54 -14.84
C GLU A 90 -14.82 24.71 -15.95
N GLN A 91 -16.15 24.82 -16.07
CA GLN A 91 -16.92 24.21 -17.15
C GLN A 91 -16.86 25.06 -18.43
N MET A 92 -17.12 26.37 -18.37
CA MET A 92 -16.95 27.30 -19.50
C MET A 92 -15.52 27.35 -20.05
N GLU A 93 -14.51 27.07 -19.22
CA GLU A 93 -13.11 26.94 -19.64
C GLU A 93 -12.86 25.60 -20.35
N LYS A 94 -13.47 24.50 -19.90
CA LYS A 94 -13.44 23.22 -20.61
C LYS A 94 -14.15 23.31 -21.95
N ASP A 95 -15.38 23.81 -21.95
CA ASP A 95 -16.21 24.03 -23.14
C ASP A 95 -15.42 24.90 -24.16
N LYS A 96 -14.77 25.99 -23.71
CA LYS A 96 -13.84 26.77 -24.56
C LYS A 96 -12.64 25.98 -25.08
N THR A 97 -11.97 25.17 -24.26
CA THR A 97 -10.84 24.34 -24.74
C THR A 97 -11.26 23.16 -25.61
N GLU A 98 -12.57 22.85 -25.70
CA GLU A 98 -13.15 21.93 -26.68
C GLU A 98 -13.55 22.70 -27.97
N ASP A 99 -14.15 23.88 -27.86
CA ASP A 99 -14.42 24.80 -28.97
C ASP A 99 -13.13 25.22 -29.71
N ASP A 100 -12.09 25.69 -29.00
CA ASP A 100 -10.80 26.08 -29.57
C ASP A 100 -10.10 24.90 -30.29
N LYS A 101 -10.36 23.65 -29.84
CA LYS A 101 -9.88 22.44 -30.54
C LYS A 101 -10.71 22.14 -31.79
N MET A 102 -12.01 22.36 -31.78
CA MET A 102 -12.85 22.25 -32.99
C MET A 102 -12.48 23.31 -34.04
N VAL A 103 -12.15 24.53 -33.62
CA VAL A 103 -11.76 25.64 -34.51
C VAL A 103 -10.40 25.41 -35.18
N LEU A 104 -9.51 24.62 -34.60
CA LEU A 104 -8.19 24.33 -35.17
C LEU A 104 -8.19 23.33 -36.34
N ASP A 105 -9.21 22.48 -36.47
CA ASP A 105 -9.29 21.44 -37.52
C ASP A 105 -10.03 21.88 -38.81
N ASP A 106 -10.91 22.90 -38.77
CA ASP A 106 -11.68 23.32 -39.96
C ASP A 106 -10.90 24.25 -40.91
N LYS A 107 -10.07 23.64 -41.77
CA LYS A 107 -9.37 24.34 -42.86
C LYS A 107 -10.22 24.51 -44.11
N THR A 108 -11.40 25.13 -43.99
CA THR A 108 -12.30 25.42 -45.13
C THR A 108 -12.67 26.92 -45.21
N PRO A 109 -12.36 27.65 -46.30
CA PRO A 109 -12.66 29.07 -46.39
C PRO A 109 -14.17 29.34 -46.60
N PRO A 110 -14.80 30.25 -45.83
CA PRO A 110 -16.24 30.46 -45.86
C PRO A 110 -16.72 31.19 -47.12
N ARG A 111 -17.80 30.70 -47.72
CA ARG A 111 -18.43 31.28 -48.92
C ARG A 111 -19.47 32.34 -48.53
N ALA A 112 -19.17 33.61 -48.82
CA ALA A 112 -20.06 34.72 -48.53
C ALA A 112 -21.40 34.65 -49.30
N LEU A 113 -22.49 34.98 -48.61
CA LEU A 113 -23.80 35.36 -49.13
C LEU A 113 -24.40 36.40 -48.18
N ALA A 114 -24.98 37.47 -48.73
CA ALA A 114 -25.34 38.68 -47.99
C ALA A 114 -26.87 38.87 -47.88
N GLY A 115 -27.31 39.71 -46.93
CA GLY A 115 -28.69 40.18 -46.83
C GLY A 115 -29.09 40.58 -45.40
N ASP A 116 -28.97 41.87 -45.09
CA ASP A 116 -29.61 42.48 -43.92
C ASP A 116 -31.14 42.53 -44.09
N ASP A 117 -31.91 42.36 -43.00
CA ASP A 117 -32.55 43.49 -42.30
C ASP A 117 -33.55 43.02 -41.20
N THR A 118 -33.84 43.87 -40.21
CA THR A 118 -34.61 43.51 -38.97
C THR A 118 -35.52 44.65 -38.48
N PRO A 119 -36.28 44.54 -37.34
CA PRO A 119 -36.96 43.34 -36.82
C PRO A 119 -38.52 43.29 -36.57
N PRO A 120 -39.33 44.35 -36.28
CA PRO A 120 -40.12 44.28 -35.03
C PRO A 120 -41.65 44.57 -35.08
N ARG A 121 -42.35 44.07 -34.03
CA ARG A 121 -43.70 44.47 -33.50
C ARG A 121 -44.95 44.11 -34.34
N ALA A 122 -46.15 43.91 -33.76
CA ALA A 122 -46.60 43.81 -32.35
C ALA A 122 -47.96 43.05 -32.22
N LYS A 123 -48.36 42.78 -30.95
CA LYS A 123 -49.70 42.48 -30.38
C LYS A 123 -50.90 42.59 -31.36
N ALA A 124 -51.68 41.55 -31.65
CA ALA A 124 -52.56 40.73 -30.78
C ALA A 124 -53.90 41.39 -30.40
N ASP A 125 -55.00 40.87 -30.96
CA ASP A 125 -56.32 40.64 -30.33
C ASP A 125 -57.28 39.85 -31.27
N ASP A 126 -58.34 39.28 -30.69
CA ASP A 126 -59.56 38.65 -31.27
C ASP A 126 -59.57 37.12 -31.62
N ASP A 127 -60.76 36.49 -31.54
CA ASP A 127 -60.97 35.13 -30.97
C ASP A 127 -62.05 34.27 -31.70
N THR A 128 -61.97 32.93 -31.89
CA THR A 128 -60.85 31.95 -31.79
C THR A 128 -60.78 30.91 -32.93
N PRO A 129 -61.75 29.98 -33.16
CA PRO A 129 -61.35 28.61 -33.51
C PRO A 129 -61.95 27.99 -34.79
N PRO A 130 -61.23 27.04 -35.41
CA PRO A 130 -61.90 25.77 -35.72
C PRO A 130 -61.06 24.50 -35.53
N ARG A 131 -61.65 23.54 -34.80
CA ARG A 131 -61.61 22.07 -35.01
C ARG A 131 -60.28 21.36 -35.26
N ASP A 132 -59.89 20.54 -34.28
CA ASP A 132 -58.94 19.44 -34.38
C ASP A 132 -59.67 18.07 -34.35
N SER A 133 -59.20 17.05 -35.09
CA SER A 133 -59.73 15.67 -35.02
C SER A 133 -58.80 14.58 -35.59
N THR A 134 -58.18 13.81 -34.70
CA THR A 134 -57.37 12.58 -34.95
C THR A 134 -58.15 11.44 -35.65
N PRO A 135 -57.55 10.37 -36.23
CA PRO A 135 -57.03 9.20 -35.45
C PRO A 135 -55.82 8.42 -36.13
N PRO A 136 -55.57 7.07 -36.03
CA PRO A 136 -54.33 6.61 -35.32
C PRO A 136 -53.57 5.32 -35.82
N LYS A 137 -52.48 4.95 -35.08
CA LYS A 137 -51.95 3.56 -34.78
C LYS A 137 -51.07 2.73 -35.78
N LYS A 138 -49.92 2.24 -35.22
CA LYS A 138 -49.28 0.88 -35.26
C LYS A 138 -48.29 0.39 -36.38
N ARG A 139 -47.01 0.24 -35.94
CA ARG A 139 -46.13 -0.99 -35.90
C ARG A 139 -45.58 -1.73 -37.18
N ARG A 140 -44.23 -1.91 -37.17
CA ARG A 140 -43.41 -3.13 -37.53
C ARG A 140 -43.31 -3.53 -39.04
N ARG A 141 -42.33 -4.34 -39.51
CA ARG A 141 -40.95 -4.79 -39.11
C ARG A 141 -40.39 -5.71 -40.24
N TRP A 142 -39.05 -5.80 -40.40
CA TRP A 142 -38.28 -6.70 -41.31
C TRP A 142 -38.30 -6.22 -42.80
N ASP A 143 -37.27 -6.35 -43.65
CA ASP A 143 -35.85 -6.78 -43.53
C ASP A 143 -35.01 -6.26 -44.75
N VAL A 144 -33.78 -6.65 -45.16
CA VAL A 144 -33.01 -7.94 -45.10
C VAL A 144 -31.47 -7.75 -45.28
N GLU A 145 -30.75 -8.84 -45.60
CA GLU A 145 -29.32 -9.12 -45.90
C GLU A 145 -28.69 -8.31 -47.08
N GLU A 146 -27.37 -8.29 -47.39
CA GLU A 146 -26.09 -8.82 -46.83
C GLU A 146 -24.91 -7.90 -47.30
N VAL A 147 -23.68 -7.91 -46.77
CA VAL A 147 -22.49 -8.74 -47.15
C VAL A 147 -21.28 -8.28 -46.28
N LYS A 148 -20.23 -9.11 -46.10
CA LYS A 148 -18.97 -8.79 -45.39
C LYS A 148 -17.87 -8.22 -46.32
N GLU A 149 -16.95 -7.41 -45.77
CA GLU A 149 -15.49 -7.71 -45.75
C GLU A 149 -14.67 -6.74 -44.87
N GLU A 150 -13.48 -7.18 -44.47
CA GLU A 150 -12.40 -6.45 -43.74
C GLU A 150 -11.09 -6.69 -44.54
N PRO A 151 -10.06 -5.80 -44.54
CA PRO A 151 -9.25 -5.52 -43.34
C PRO A 151 -8.58 -4.11 -43.29
N GLY A 152 -7.83 -3.80 -42.20
CA GLY A 152 -6.88 -2.66 -42.21
C GLY A 152 -6.28 -2.27 -40.85
N VAL A 153 -5.02 -2.65 -40.58
CA VAL A 153 -4.32 -2.38 -39.30
C VAL A 153 -3.56 -1.05 -39.29
N ALA A 154 -3.74 -0.24 -38.23
CA ALA A 154 -2.71 0.66 -37.68
C ALA A 154 -3.03 1.01 -36.21
N ALA A 155 -2.01 1.23 -35.36
CA ALA A 155 -2.19 1.51 -33.94
C ALA A 155 -1.28 2.64 -33.43
N ALA A 156 -1.71 3.32 -32.36
CA ALA A 156 -0.91 4.29 -31.60
C ALA A 156 -0.99 3.97 -30.09
N PRO A 157 0.09 4.14 -29.31
CA PRO A 157 0.20 3.55 -27.98
C PRO A 157 -0.38 4.41 -26.84
N LYS A 158 -0.84 3.76 -25.77
CA LYS A 158 -0.98 4.39 -24.45
C LYS A 158 -0.04 3.72 -23.45
N ARG A 159 0.77 4.54 -22.77
CA ARG A 159 1.83 4.10 -21.83
C ARG A 159 1.19 3.46 -20.58
N LYS A 160 1.78 2.37 -20.08
CA LYS A 160 1.31 1.65 -18.89
C LYS A 160 1.78 2.36 -17.62
N SER A 161 0.91 2.52 -16.62
CA SER A 161 1.36 2.88 -15.27
C SER A 161 2.03 1.68 -14.60
N ARG A 162 3.21 1.93 -14.04
CA ARG A 162 3.84 1.11 -12.99
C ARG A 162 3.18 1.48 -11.65
N TRP A 163 3.52 0.77 -10.58
CA TRP A 163 2.99 0.95 -9.22
C TRP A 163 1.55 0.48 -9.00
N ASP A 164 1.39 -0.81 -8.67
CA ASP A 164 0.49 -1.21 -7.57
C ASP A 164 0.89 -2.61 -7.04
N GLN A 165 1.95 -2.61 -6.21
CA GLN A 165 2.41 -3.76 -5.43
C GLN A 165 2.36 -3.39 -3.94
N THR A 166 1.44 -4.01 -3.21
CA THR A 166 1.46 -4.06 -1.75
C THR A 166 1.90 -5.47 -1.32
N PRO A 167 2.90 -5.63 -0.43
CA PRO A 167 3.31 -6.94 0.05
C PRO A 167 2.20 -7.63 0.84
N SER A 168 2.01 -8.92 0.61
CA SER A 168 1.14 -9.79 1.40
C SER A 168 1.79 -10.17 2.73
N GLU A 169 1.01 -10.15 3.82
CA GLU A 169 1.44 -10.63 5.13
C GLU A 169 1.84 -12.11 5.11
N ALA A 170 2.93 -12.44 5.82
CA ALA A 170 3.35 -13.80 6.12
C ALA A 170 3.37 -14.02 7.65
N VAL A 171 3.06 -15.24 8.09
CA VAL A 171 2.92 -15.61 9.51
C VAL A 171 4.28 -15.49 10.23
N PRO A 172 4.34 -14.94 11.47
CA PRO A 172 5.62 -14.64 12.12
C PRO A 172 6.32 -15.89 12.69
N GLU A 173 7.43 -16.30 12.06
CA GLU A 173 8.42 -17.18 12.72
C GLU A 173 9.17 -16.43 13.83
N VAL A 174 9.12 -16.94 15.05
CA VAL A 174 9.77 -16.32 16.22
C VAL A 174 11.27 -16.62 16.27
N LYS A 175 12.05 -15.93 15.42
CA LYS A 175 13.51 -15.87 15.51
C LYS A 175 13.92 -14.76 16.50
N LYS A 176 14.03 -15.15 17.78
CA LYS A 176 14.40 -14.27 18.91
C LYS A 176 15.67 -13.47 18.61
N SER A 177 15.62 -12.15 18.78
CA SER A 177 16.78 -11.28 18.55
C SER A 177 17.84 -11.46 19.64
N ARG A 178 19.10 -11.36 19.24
CA ARG A 178 20.29 -11.63 20.07
C ARG A 178 20.68 -10.41 20.93
N TRP A 179 19.71 -9.87 21.67
CA TRP A 179 19.88 -8.67 22.51
C TRP A 179 19.58 -8.90 24.00
N ASP A 180 18.71 -9.84 24.36
CA ASP A 180 18.42 -10.21 25.76
C ASP A 180 19.37 -11.31 26.27
N GLN A 181 20.67 -11.01 26.36
CA GLN A 181 21.62 -11.78 27.17
C GLN A 181 22.59 -10.86 27.90
N THR A 182 22.42 -10.71 29.21
CA THR A 182 23.36 -10.05 30.11
C THR A 182 24.49 -11.00 30.52
N PRO A 183 25.76 -10.70 30.23
CA PRO A 183 26.88 -11.37 30.88
C PRO A 183 27.04 -10.82 32.30
N ALA A 184 27.06 -11.69 33.31
CA ALA A 184 27.40 -11.31 34.67
C ALA A 184 28.91 -11.05 34.81
N ALA A 185 29.30 -10.18 35.74
CA ALA A 185 30.69 -9.78 35.93
C ALA A 185 31.56 -10.90 36.55
N SER A 186 32.83 -10.94 36.14
CA SER A 186 33.94 -11.45 36.95
C SER A 186 35.17 -10.58 36.67
N ALA A 187 36.07 -10.41 37.63
CA ALA A 187 37.08 -9.37 37.62
C ALA A 187 38.48 -9.86 38.00
N THR A 188 39.53 -9.24 37.44
CA THR A 188 40.81 -8.97 38.13
C THR A 188 41.70 -7.99 37.34
N THR A 189 42.16 -6.93 38.03
CA THR A 189 43.48 -6.23 38.01
C THR A 189 44.45 -6.27 36.80
N SER A 190 45.27 -5.25 36.49
CA SER A 190 45.31 -3.78 36.78
C SER A 190 46.66 -3.14 36.32
N VAL A 191 46.66 -1.90 35.78
CA VAL A 191 47.82 -0.97 35.54
C VAL A 191 48.95 -1.51 34.60
N ILE A 192 49.82 -0.76 33.88
CA ILE A 192 50.26 0.66 33.81
C ILE A 192 50.25 1.21 32.36
N THR A 193 50.26 2.53 32.22
CA THR A 193 50.15 3.41 31.02
C THR A 193 51.13 3.21 29.84
N SER A 194 50.60 3.34 28.61
CA SER A 194 51.24 4.05 27.47
C SER A 194 50.20 4.38 26.38
N THR A 195 50.29 5.54 25.72
CA THR A 195 49.23 6.12 24.85
C THR A 195 49.34 5.79 23.35
N PRO A 196 48.27 5.33 22.69
CA PRO A 196 48.11 5.34 21.23
C PRO A 196 47.05 6.35 20.73
N SER A 197 47.05 6.64 19.42
CA SER A 197 46.21 7.66 18.77
C SER A 197 44.98 7.09 18.02
N VAL A 198 44.12 8.00 17.56
CA VAL A 198 42.82 7.78 16.87
C VAL A 198 42.86 6.69 15.79
N GLY A 199 41.92 5.74 15.86
CA GLY A 199 41.68 4.75 14.83
C GLY A 199 40.78 5.26 13.70
N GLY A 200 41.39 5.69 12.59
CA GLY A 200 40.70 5.85 11.30
C GLY A 200 40.58 4.53 10.53
N VAL A 201 39.87 4.54 9.39
CA VAL A 201 39.88 3.40 8.45
C VAL A 201 41.28 3.26 7.86
N MET A 202 42.03 2.23 8.28
CA MET A 202 43.39 2.03 7.82
C MET A 202 43.41 1.42 6.41
N MET A 203 44.02 2.14 5.47
CA MET A 203 44.50 1.58 4.20
C MET A 203 45.66 0.62 4.49
N VAL A 204 45.36 -0.64 4.82
CA VAL A 204 46.39 -1.66 5.03
C VAL A 204 46.89 -2.14 3.67
N GLU A 205 48.19 -1.95 3.40
CA GLU A 205 48.86 -2.66 2.32
C GLU A 205 48.99 -4.13 2.72
N ASP A 206 48.46 -5.06 1.90
CA ASP A 206 48.64 -6.50 2.12
C ASP A 206 50.15 -6.78 2.15
N LYS A 207 50.64 -7.40 3.23
CA LYS A 207 52.06 -7.60 3.49
C LYS A 207 52.79 -8.37 2.37
N ARG A 208 52.07 -9.06 1.48
CA ARG A 208 52.61 -9.72 0.28
C ARG A 208 52.91 -8.79 -0.89
N TYR A 209 52.42 -7.55 -0.86
CA TYR A 209 52.59 -6.54 -1.93
C TYR A 209 53.22 -5.22 -1.43
N ARG A 210 53.73 -5.19 -0.19
CA ARG A 210 54.58 -4.08 0.31
C ARG A 210 55.84 -3.99 -0.55
N ARG A 211 56.21 -2.79 -1.00
CA ARG A 211 57.53 -2.54 -1.60
C ARG A 211 58.62 -2.73 -0.54
N MET A 212 59.61 -3.56 -0.82
CA MET A 212 60.86 -3.56 -0.04
C MET A 212 61.56 -2.21 -0.19
N THR A 213 62.26 -1.76 0.85
CA THR A 213 63.09 -0.55 0.80
C THR A 213 64.45 -0.85 0.16
N ASP A 214 65.11 0.16 -0.40
CA ASP A 214 66.40 -0.02 -1.08
C ASP A 214 67.46 -0.61 -0.13
N GLU A 215 67.46 -0.20 1.15
CA GLU A 215 68.27 -0.81 2.22
C GLU A 215 67.97 -2.31 2.51
N GLU A 216 66.73 -2.78 2.24
CA GLU A 216 66.37 -4.20 2.34
C GLU A 216 66.83 -4.97 1.08
N LEU A 217 66.91 -4.31 -0.09
CA LEU A 217 67.37 -4.86 -1.37
C LEU A 217 68.91 -4.95 -1.45
N ASP A 218 69.63 -3.93 -1.03
CA ASP A 218 71.11 -3.90 -1.00
C ASP A 218 71.69 -4.92 0.00
N GLY A 219 70.90 -5.36 0.99
CA GLY A 219 71.24 -6.49 1.87
C GLY A 219 70.86 -7.88 1.33
N LEU A 220 70.19 -7.95 0.19
CA LEU A 220 69.69 -9.18 -0.47
C LEU A 220 70.36 -9.47 -1.81
N LEU A 221 70.91 -8.44 -2.47
CA LEU A 221 71.62 -8.52 -3.74
C LEU A 221 73.15 -8.55 -3.51
N PRO A 222 73.93 -9.16 -4.42
CA PRO A 222 75.39 -9.13 -4.35
C PRO A 222 75.90 -7.70 -4.56
N GLY A 223 76.53 -7.13 -3.53
CA GLY A 223 77.02 -5.75 -3.55
C GLY A 223 78.27 -5.55 -4.42
N GLY A 224 78.73 -4.29 -4.50
CA GLY A 224 79.87 -3.90 -5.34
C GLY A 224 81.20 -4.61 -5.04
N GLU A 225 81.37 -5.19 -3.85
CA GLU A 225 82.54 -6.02 -3.51
C GLU A 225 82.59 -7.36 -4.27
N GLU A 226 81.45 -7.84 -4.78
CA GLU A 226 81.36 -9.00 -5.69
C GLU A 226 81.37 -8.61 -7.18
N GLY A 227 81.50 -7.31 -7.50
CA GLY A 227 81.72 -6.82 -8.86
C GLY A 227 80.46 -6.39 -9.64
N TYR A 228 79.33 -6.17 -8.95
CA TYR A 228 78.09 -5.70 -9.56
C TYR A 228 77.85 -4.19 -9.33
N GLU A 229 77.27 -3.50 -10.31
CA GLU A 229 76.98 -2.06 -10.26
C GLU A 229 75.49 -1.80 -10.53
N THR A 230 74.86 -0.96 -9.69
CA THR A 230 73.42 -0.66 -9.78
C THR A 230 73.14 0.32 -10.92
N VAL A 231 72.45 -0.17 -11.96
CA VAL A 231 72.10 0.63 -13.15
C VAL A 231 71.07 1.71 -12.79
N PRO A 232 71.29 2.99 -13.17
CA PRO A 232 70.31 4.06 -12.93
C PRO A 232 69.02 3.82 -13.74
N VAL A 233 67.88 4.15 -13.14
CA VAL A 233 66.55 4.00 -13.76
C VAL A 233 66.40 4.98 -14.94
N PRO A 234 65.97 4.53 -16.14
CA PRO A 234 65.73 5.43 -17.28
C PRO A 234 64.60 6.44 -17.02
N ASP A 235 64.77 7.68 -17.51
CA ASP A 235 63.87 8.82 -17.26
C ASP A 235 62.39 8.60 -17.63
N ASP A 236 62.12 7.70 -18.59
CA ASP A 236 60.75 7.36 -19.04
C ASP A 236 60.01 6.38 -18.09
N TYR A 237 60.66 5.81 -17.07
CA TYR A 237 60.05 4.79 -16.22
C TYR A 237 59.01 5.34 -15.25
N ARG A 238 57.73 5.01 -15.48
CA ARG A 238 56.60 5.37 -14.60
C ARG A 238 55.97 4.11 -13.98
N PRO A 239 56.18 3.83 -12.68
CA PRO A 239 55.61 2.65 -12.03
C PRO A 239 54.10 2.80 -11.77
N ALA A 240 53.37 1.68 -11.83
CA ALA A 240 51.97 1.63 -11.47
C ALA A 240 51.74 1.83 -9.95
N PRO A 241 50.61 2.44 -9.54
CA PRO A 241 50.25 2.59 -8.13
C PRO A 241 49.91 1.23 -7.49
N SER A 242 50.22 1.07 -6.21
CA SER A 242 49.96 -0.16 -5.45
C SER A 242 48.47 -0.31 -5.10
N VAL A 243 47.92 -1.50 -5.32
CA VAL A 243 46.52 -1.83 -5.01
C VAL A 243 46.32 -1.93 -3.49
N ARG A 244 45.57 -0.99 -2.92
CA ARG A 244 45.19 -0.97 -1.49
C ARG A 244 43.75 -1.42 -1.31
N LYS A 245 43.46 -2.18 -0.25
CA LYS A 245 42.14 -2.75 0.04
C LYS A 245 41.66 -2.30 1.42
N MET A 246 40.48 -1.70 1.50
CA MET A 246 39.92 -1.21 2.77
C MET A 246 39.34 -2.35 3.62
N VAL A 247 39.52 -2.28 4.94
CA VAL A 247 38.91 -3.17 5.94
C VAL A 247 38.48 -2.33 7.16
N PRO A 248 37.27 -2.54 7.75
CA PRO A 248 36.85 -1.80 8.94
C PRO A 248 37.61 -2.23 10.21
N ALA A 249 37.95 -1.28 11.06
CA ALA A 249 38.49 -1.55 12.40
C ALA A 249 37.36 -1.74 13.44
N GLN A 250 37.55 -2.62 14.40
CA GLN A 250 36.68 -2.77 15.58
C GLN A 250 37.26 -2.02 16.77
N THR A 251 36.40 -1.45 17.62
CA THR A 251 36.77 -0.67 18.80
C THR A 251 35.96 -1.09 20.04
N GLU A 252 36.64 -1.24 21.17
CA GLU A 252 36.02 -1.36 22.50
C GLU A 252 36.06 -0.02 23.26
N HIS A 253 35.38 0.05 24.40
CA HIS A 253 34.80 1.29 24.91
C HIS A 253 35.72 2.17 25.77
N GLY A 254 35.64 3.49 25.56
CA GLY A 254 36.12 4.53 26.48
C GLY A 254 35.62 5.91 26.06
N PHE A 255 35.09 6.71 26.99
CA PHE A 255 34.53 8.04 26.69
C PHE A 255 35.54 9.13 27.04
N MET A 256 35.90 9.97 26.06
CA MET A 256 36.67 11.20 26.25
C MET A 256 35.92 12.36 25.57
N MET A 257 36.04 13.56 26.12
CA MET A 257 35.75 14.79 25.38
C MET A 257 36.91 15.04 24.42
N GLN A 258 36.60 15.49 23.20
CA GLN A 258 37.58 15.79 22.16
C GLN A 258 37.39 17.24 21.73
N ASP A 259 38.48 18.01 21.66
CA ASP A 259 38.44 19.41 21.24
C ASP A 259 38.05 19.55 19.76
N ASP A 260 37.28 20.59 19.44
CA ASP A 260 36.62 20.79 18.14
C ASP A 260 37.60 20.83 16.93
N SER A 261 38.88 21.12 17.16
CA SER A 261 39.91 21.18 16.12
C SER A 261 40.17 19.84 15.41
N ASP A 262 40.01 18.71 16.11
CA ASP A 262 40.20 17.39 15.49
C ASP A 262 38.97 16.97 14.66
N ALA A 263 37.77 17.33 15.12
CA ALA A 263 36.54 17.13 14.36
C ALA A 263 36.58 17.85 13.01
N ALA A 264 37.13 19.07 12.95
CA ALA A 264 37.33 19.80 11.71
C ALA A 264 38.26 19.05 10.73
N ARG A 265 39.39 18.50 11.21
CA ARG A 265 40.32 17.72 10.36
C ARG A 265 39.73 16.39 9.86
N ALA A 266 38.92 15.72 10.67
CA ALA A 266 38.27 14.48 10.26
C ALA A 266 37.31 14.70 9.07
N ARG A 267 36.61 15.83 9.03
CA ARG A 267 35.71 16.22 7.91
C ARG A 267 36.49 16.40 6.59
N SER A 268 37.71 16.93 6.62
CA SER A 268 38.51 17.20 5.41
C SER A 268 39.12 15.94 4.76
N ALA A 269 39.26 14.84 5.50
CA ALA A 269 39.99 13.65 5.05
C ALA A 269 39.11 12.59 4.35
N ALA A 270 37.79 12.64 4.54
CA ALA A 270 36.85 11.76 3.87
C ALA A 270 36.46 12.36 2.50
N GLY A 271 37.27 12.08 1.46
CA GLY A 271 37.11 12.66 0.13
C GLY A 271 35.71 12.52 -0.44
N GLY A 272 35.07 13.66 -0.74
CA GLY A 272 33.66 13.72 -1.16
C GLY A 272 33.43 13.22 -2.58
N ILE A 273 32.33 12.49 -2.77
CA ILE A 273 31.65 12.31 -4.06
C ILE A 273 30.47 13.30 -4.07
N GLN A 274 30.18 13.87 -5.24
CA GLN A 274 29.30 15.05 -5.35
C GLN A 274 27.86 14.78 -4.89
N GLY A 275 27.36 15.72 -4.08
CA GLY A 275 26.01 15.82 -3.57
C GLY A 275 26.01 16.89 -2.48
N SER A 276 25.19 17.94 -2.62
CA SER A 276 25.24 19.14 -1.77
C SER A 276 24.77 18.87 -0.33
N GLN A 277 25.70 18.47 0.53
CA GLN A 277 25.51 18.31 1.97
C GLN A 277 26.40 19.26 2.76
N GLU A 278 26.12 20.56 2.62
CA GLU A 278 26.60 21.54 3.60
C GLU A 278 25.90 21.26 4.94
N GLN A 279 26.67 20.81 5.93
CA GLN A 279 26.18 20.71 7.31
C GLN A 279 26.03 22.13 7.85
N THR A 280 24.79 22.63 7.86
CA THR A 280 24.49 23.97 8.37
C THR A 280 24.63 24.01 9.89
N GLU A 281 25.82 24.40 10.34
CA GLU A 281 26.09 24.81 11.72
C GLU A 281 25.51 26.20 11.94
N ILE A 282 24.31 26.24 12.54
CA ILE A 282 23.60 27.49 12.83
C ILE A 282 23.85 27.87 14.29
N GLU A 283 24.27 29.11 14.52
CA GLU A 283 24.67 29.62 15.84
C GLU A 283 23.53 29.49 16.87
N GLY A 284 23.84 28.94 18.06
CA GLY A 284 22.85 28.55 19.08
C GLY A 284 22.01 27.29 18.79
N ILE A 285 21.98 26.80 17.55
CA ILE A 285 21.26 25.57 17.16
C ILE A 285 22.23 24.37 17.04
N GLY A 286 23.46 24.58 16.55
CA GLY A 286 24.46 23.53 16.33
C GLY A 286 24.23 22.77 15.01
N THR A 287 24.96 21.67 14.81
CA THR A 287 24.96 20.88 13.56
C THR A 287 23.56 20.31 13.23
N LEU A 288 22.90 20.88 12.23
CA LEU A 288 21.74 20.25 11.58
C LEU A 288 22.21 19.29 10.48
N GLN A 289 21.40 18.27 10.15
CA GLN A 289 21.74 17.37 9.04
C GLN A 289 21.37 17.95 7.67
N PHE A 290 20.33 18.79 7.63
CA PHE A 290 19.76 19.42 6.45
C PHE A 290 18.80 20.54 6.89
N LEU A 291 18.47 21.47 5.99
CA LEU A 291 17.44 22.49 6.19
C LEU A 291 16.64 22.65 4.89
N LYS A 292 15.32 22.43 4.92
CA LYS A 292 14.47 22.62 3.74
C LYS A 292 14.18 24.11 3.53
N PRO A 293 13.98 24.59 2.28
CA PRO A 293 13.53 25.96 2.02
C PRO A 293 12.14 26.26 2.64
N GLU A 294 11.37 25.21 2.93
CA GLU A 294 10.09 25.24 3.64
C GLU A 294 10.30 25.48 5.16
N ASP A 295 11.31 24.84 5.77
CA ASP A 295 11.65 25.04 7.19
C ASP A 295 11.99 26.51 7.49
N THR A 296 12.66 27.19 6.55
CA THR A 296 12.99 28.62 6.67
C THR A 296 11.76 29.51 6.86
N GLN A 297 10.56 29.09 6.45
CA GLN A 297 9.33 29.86 6.68
C GLN A 297 8.82 29.71 8.12
N TYR A 298 8.72 28.48 8.63
CA TYR A 298 8.23 28.21 9.98
C TYR A 298 9.23 28.59 11.08
N PHE A 299 10.53 28.41 10.81
CA PHE A 299 11.60 28.68 11.76
C PHE A 299 12.30 30.04 11.54
N ALA A 300 11.76 30.92 10.67
CA ALA A 300 12.29 32.26 10.40
C ALA A 300 12.68 33.06 11.66
N LYS A 301 11.82 33.01 12.70
CA LYS A 301 12.03 33.66 14.01
C LYS A 301 13.24 33.15 14.82
N VAL A 302 13.93 32.12 14.34
CA VAL A 302 15.07 31.44 14.98
C VAL A 302 16.28 31.36 14.04
N LEU A 303 16.06 31.49 12.73
CA LEU A 303 17.08 31.38 11.68
C LEU A 303 17.63 32.73 11.19
N GLY A 304 16.95 33.84 11.48
CA GLY A 304 17.42 35.19 11.14
C GLY A 304 18.45 35.76 12.14
N GLU A 305 18.96 36.96 11.83
CA GLU A 305 19.79 37.73 12.77
C GLU A 305 19.07 37.90 14.12
N GLY A 306 19.77 37.64 15.22
CA GLY A 306 19.20 37.53 16.57
C GLY A 306 18.60 36.15 16.91
N GLY A 307 18.99 35.08 16.22
CA GLY A 307 18.62 33.69 16.54
C GLY A 307 19.43 33.04 17.69
N GLY A 308 20.65 33.53 17.94
CA GLY A 308 21.59 33.03 18.95
C GLY A 308 21.11 33.17 20.41
N GLU A 309 21.87 32.63 21.36
CA GLU A 309 21.46 32.66 22.78
C GLU A 309 21.78 33.99 23.49
N ASP A 310 22.64 34.83 22.92
CA ASP A 310 23.07 36.12 23.49
C ASP A 310 21.96 37.19 23.47
N ASP A 311 21.14 37.19 22.42
CA ASP A 311 19.98 38.08 22.27
C ASP A 311 18.72 37.62 23.05
N ASP A 312 18.77 36.47 23.75
CA ASP A 312 17.69 36.04 24.68
C ASP A 312 17.38 37.14 25.74
N SER A 313 18.32 38.08 25.96
CA SER A 313 18.23 39.25 26.84
C SER A 313 17.16 40.29 26.45
N ALA A 314 16.80 40.38 25.17
CA ALA A 314 15.99 41.48 24.64
C ALA A 314 14.47 41.18 24.54
N TYR A 315 14.07 39.92 24.75
CA TYR A 315 12.71 39.43 24.46
C TYR A 315 11.86 39.21 25.72
N THR A 316 10.54 39.22 25.57
CA THR A 316 9.64 38.89 26.68
C THR A 316 9.74 37.41 27.06
N LEU A 317 9.41 37.08 28.31
CA LEU A 317 9.46 35.70 28.83
C LEU A 317 8.60 34.70 28.04
N GLU A 318 7.62 35.16 27.28
CA GLU A 318 6.74 34.32 26.45
C GLU A 318 7.34 34.09 25.06
N GLU A 319 7.86 35.13 24.40
CA GLU A 319 8.61 35.00 23.14
C GLU A 319 9.88 34.14 23.30
N LEU A 320 10.54 34.26 24.45
CA LEU A 320 11.73 33.47 24.81
C LEU A 320 11.36 31.98 24.96
N LYS A 321 10.16 31.67 25.48
CA LYS A 321 9.61 30.31 25.47
C LYS A 321 9.28 29.84 24.04
N GLU A 322 8.62 30.65 23.22
CA GLU A 322 8.34 30.29 21.82
C GLU A 322 9.63 29.96 21.06
N ARG A 323 10.65 30.81 21.16
CA ARG A 323 11.96 30.62 20.54
C ARG A 323 12.61 29.31 21.00
N LYS A 324 12.56 29.00 22.30
CA LYS A 324 13.12 27.74 22.84
C LYS A 324 12.34 26.50 22.42
N ILE A 325 11.01 26.58 22.27
CA ILE A 325 10.18 25.52 21.67
C ILE A 325 10.59 25.33 20.19
N MET A 326 10.69 26.40 19.41
CA MET A 326 11.07 26.32 17.99
C MET A 326 12.51 25.79 17.78
N ARG A 327 13.50 26.24 18.57
CA ARG A 327 14.87 25.65 18.62
C ARG A 327 14.83 24.14 18.88
N LEU A 328 13.95 23.66 19.77
CA LEU A 328 13.79 22.24 20.10
C LEU A 328 13.07 21.45 19.00
N LEU A 329 12.03 22.01 18.36
CA LEU A 329 11.30 21.33 17.28
C LEU A 329 12.16 21.16 16.02
N LEU A 330 12.95 22.16 15.64
CA LEU A 330 13.90 22.04 14.53
C LEU A 330 14.97 20.96 14.82
N LYS A 331 15.49 20.91 16.05
CA LYS A 331 16.38 19.82 16.54
C LYS A 331 15.71 18.44 16.53
N ILE A 332 14.38 18.36 16.55
CA ILE A 332 13.61 17.10 16.47
C ILE A 332 13.26 16.71 15.03
N LYS A 333 12.99 17.65 14.13
CA LYS A 333 12.76 17.39 12.69
C LYS A 333 14.09 17.03 11.99
N ASN A 334 15.10 17.89 12.07
CA ASN A 334 16.29 17.86 11.19
C ASN A 334 17.61 17.45 11.89
N GLY A 335 17.56 17.10 13.18
CA GLY A 335 18.75 16.75 13.97
C GLY A 335 19.25 15.31 13.75
N THR A 336 20.51 15.04 14.11
CA THR A 336 21.03 13.66 14.19
C THR A 336 20.27 12.83 15.24
N PRO A 337 20.25 11.49 15.16
CA PRO A 337 19.58 10.64 16.15
C PRO A 337 19.89 10.95 17.64
N PRO A 338 21.14 11.24 18.07
CA PRO A 338 21.39 11.68 19.45
C PRO A 338 20.80 13.06 19.77
N VAL A 339 20.88 14.04 18.85
CA VAL A 339 20.32 15.39 19.03
C VAL A 339 18.78 15.34 19.12
N ARG A 340 18.13 14.54 18.28
CA ARG A 340 16.69 14.27 18.37
C ARG A 340 16.31 13.66 19.72
N LYS A 341 17.11 12.71 20.23
CA LYS A 341 16.87 12.05 21.53
C LYS A 341 17.03 13.02 22.72
N THR A 342 17.99 13.94 22.69
CA THR A 342 18.17 14.94 23.77
C THR A 342 17.11 16.04 23.70
N ALA A 343 16.80 16.57 22.51
CA ALA A 343 15.76 17.58 22.34
C ALA A 343 14.36 17.04 22.69
N LEU A 344 14.02 15.82 22.27
CA LEU A 344 12.76 15.14 22.62
C LEU A 344 12.63 14.88 24.13
N ARG A 345 13.75 14.74 24.86
CA ARG A 345 13.73 14.71 26.33
C ARG A 345 13.52 16.11 26.90
N GLN A 346 14.26 17.12 26.44
CA GLN A 346 14.15 18.49 26.96
C GLN A 346 12.75 19.08 26.80
N ILE A 347 12.09 18.88 25.65
CA ILE A 347 10.73 19.40 25.41
C ILE A 347 9.67 18.67 26.27
N THR A 348 9.91 17.42 26.68
CA THR A 348 8.94 16.61 27.44
C THR A 348 9.14 16.68 28.94
N ASP A 349 10.39 16.83 29.42
CA ASP A 349 10.67 17.11 30.82
C ASP A 349 10.23 18.55 31.21
N ARG A 350 10.34 19.54 30.29
CA ARG A 350 9.90 20.93 30.51
C ARG A 350 8.49 21.28 29.97
N ALA A 351 7.70 20.30 29.50
CA ALA A 351 6.41 20.57 28.85
C ALA A 351 5.45 21.46 29.69
N ARG A 352 5.43 21.27 31.01
CA ARG A 352 4.62 22.09 31.94
C ARG A 352 5.13 23.52 32.13
N GLU A 353 6.42 23.78 31.93
CA GLU A 353 7.03 25.11 32.03
C GLU A 353 6.75 25.96 30.78
N PHE A 354 6.72 25.30 29.61
CA PHE A 354 6.36 25.91 28.32
C PHE A 354 4.87 26.24 28.23
N GLY A 355 4.00 25.33 28.70
CA GLY A 355 2.54 25.50 28.67
C GLY A 355 1.90 24.99 27.37
N ALA A 356 0.60 24.68 27.44
CA ALA A 356 -0.11 23.97 26.36
C ALA A 356 -0.20 24.76 25.04
N GLY A 357 -0.62 26.04 25.09
CA GLY A 357 -0.77 26.89 23.91
C GLY A 357 0.52 27.02 23.09
N PRO A 358 1.61 27.60 23.63
CA PRO A 358 2.87 27.77 22.91
C PRO A 358 3.47 26.48 22.34
N LEU A 359 3.15 25.31 22.92
CA LEU A 359 3.50 24.01 22.33
C LEU A 359 2.60 23.68 21.13
N PHE A 360 1.28 23.63 21.30
CA PHE A 360 0.37 23.25 20.21
C PHE A 360 0.33 24.25 19.06
N ASP A 361 0.44 25.56 19.34
CA ASP A 361 0.42 26.62 18.33
C ASP A 361 1.69 26.65 17.45
N LYS A 362 2.78 25.95 17.84
CA LYS A 362 3.96 25.72 16.97
C LYS A 362 4.02 24.31 16.39
N ILE A 363 3.53 23.30 17.12
CA ILE A 363 3.58 21.90 16.67
C ILE A 363 2.51 21.57 15.62
N LEU A 364 1.28 22.06 15.79
CA LEU A 364 0.16 21.67 14.93
C LEU A 364 0.28 22.21 13.49
N PRO A 365 0.76 23.44 13.22
CA PRO A 365 1.00 23.90 11.84
C PRO A 365 2.00 23.04 11.08
N LEU A 366 3.09 22.61 11.74
CA LEU A 366 4.09 21.72 11.14
C LEU A 366 3.52 20.34 10.74
N LEU A 367 2.44 19.89 11.36
CA LEU A 367 1.76 18.64 10.98
C LEU A 367 0.74 18.83 9.84
N MET A 368 0.39 20.08 9.51
CA MET A 368 -0.47 20.45 8.38
C MET A 368 0.32 20.93 7.15
N GLU A 369 1.66 20.85 7.21
CA GLU A 369 2.55 21.03 6.08
C GLU A 369 2.31 19.95 5.00
N ARG A 370 2.16 20.36 3.73
CA ARG A 370 1.83 19.44 2.62
C ARG A 370 3.02 18.57 2.18
N THR A 371 4.23 19.08 2.40
CA THR A 371 5.51 18.55 1.92
C THR A 371 6.22 17.67 2.95
N LEU A 372 5.70 17.63 4.18
CA LEU A 372 6.18 16.81 5.30
C LEU A 372 6.33 15.33 4.90
N GLU A 373 7.46 14.73 5.26
CA GLU A 373 7.74 13.31 5.02
C GLU A 373 7.16 12.39 6.10
N ASP A 374 6.95 11.11 5.77
CA ASP A 374 6.45 10.10 6.72
C ASP A 374 7.31 10.00 7.99
N GLN A 375 8.63 10.09 7.83
CA GLN A 375 9.59 10.03 8.93
C GLN A 375 9.56 11.30 9.81
N GLU A 376 9.27 12.46 9.23
CA GLU A 376 9.13 13.73 9.96
C GLU A 376 7.80 13.78 10.72
N ARG A 377 6.71 13.33 10.09
CA ARG A 377 5.39 13.15 10.72
C ARG A 377 5.49 12.28 11.97
N HIS A 378 6.13 11.12 11.89
CA HIS A 378 6.34 10.23 13.03
C HIS A 378 7.05 10.93 14.22
N LEU A 379 8.03 11.79 13.93
CA LEU A 379 8.78 12.52 14.95
C LEU A 379 7.91 13.58 15.64
N LEU A 380 7.12 14.34 14.89
CA LEU A 380 6.18 15.33 15.43
C LEU A 380 5.05 14.68 16.23
N VAL A 381 4.44 13.60 15.72
CA VAL A 381 3.49 12.73 16.44
C VAL A 381 4.04 12.30 17.80
N LYS A 382 5.30 11.86 17.83
CA LYS A 382 5.99 11.40 19.04
C LYS A 382 6.34 12.52 20.02
N VAL A 383 6.37 13.78 19.58
CA VAL A 383 6.37 14.95 20.47
C VAL A 383 4.98 15.15 21.06
N ILE A 384 3.93 15.18 20.23
CA ILE A 384 2.55 15.42 20.65
C ILE A 384 2.14 14.43 21.75
N ASP A 385 2.29 13.13 21.52
CA ASP A 385 1.92 12.09 22.49
C ASP A 385 2.58 12.28 23.87
N ARG A 386 3.91 12.48 23.88
CA ARG A 386 4.66 12.68 25.13
C ARG A 386 4.35 14.01 25.83
N VAL A 387 4.00 15.04 25.06
CA VAL A 387 3.56 16.34 25.58
C VAL A 387 2.16 16.24 26.19
N LEU A 388 1.22 15.56 25.53
CA LEU A 388 -0.12 15.28 26.05
C LEU A 388 -0.06 14.56 27.41
N TYR A 389 0.73 13.49 27.50
CA TYR A 389 0.91 12.72 28.74
C TYR A 389 1.47 13.57 29.90
N LYS A 390 2.25 14.62 29.60
CA LYS A 390 2.81 15.52 30.62
C LYS A 390 1.87 16.67 30.97
N LEU A 391 1.10 17.21 30.02
CA LEU A 391 0.20 18.34 30.23
C LEU A 391 -1.10 17.98 30.95
N ASP A 392 -1.60 16.76 30.75
CA ASP A 392 -2.79 16.24 31.45
C ASP A 392 -4.01 17.19 31.25
N ASP A 393 -4.72 17.59 32.31
CA ASP A 393 -5.89 18.50 32.24
C ASP A 393 -5.67 19.82 31.46
N LEU A 394 -4.42 20.30 31.34
CA LEU A 394 -4.09 21.54 30.62
C LEU A 394 -4.41 21.49 29.12
N VAL A 395 -4.63 20.30 28.54
CA VAL A 395 -4.91 20.15 27.11
C VAL A 395 -6.35 20.55 26.74
N ARG A 396 -7.28 20.61 27.70
CA ARG A 396 -8.73 20.75 27.47
C ARG A 396 -9.13 21.87 26.49
N PRO A 397 -8.60 23.11 26.56
CA PRO A 397 -8.96 24.18 25.60
C PRO A 397 -8.54 23.86 24.16
N TYR A 398 -7.48 23.09 23.98
CA TYR A 398 -6.86 22.79 22.68
C TYR A 398 -7.39 21.51 22.03
N VAL A 399 -8.27 20.75 22.71
CA VAL A 399 -8.81 19.45 22.25
C VAL A 399 -9.41 19.54 20.85
N HIS A 400 -10.20 20.57 20.53
CA HIS A 400 -10.78 20.73 19.18
C HIS A 400 -9.69 20.95 18.12
N LYS A 401 -8.73 21.85 18.38
CA LYS A 401 -7.62 22.16 17.46
C LYS A 401 -6.71 20.95 17.21
N ILE A 402 -6.44 20.15 18.24
CA ILE A 402 -5.70 18.88 18.13
C ILE A 402 -6.52 17.86 17.32
N LEU A 403 -7.83 17.73 17.59
CA LEU A 403 -8.70 16.81 16.84
C LEU A 403 -8.77 17.19 15.36
N VAL A 404 -8.96 18.47 15.01
CA VAL A 404 -9.01 18.96 13.62
C VAL A 404 -7.81 18.47 12.80
N VAL A 405 -6.62 18.50 13.41
CA VAL A 405 -5.32 18.16 12.79
C VAL A 405 -5.03 16.64 12.78
N ILE A 406 -5.45 15.90 13.81
CA ILE A 406 -5.14 14.46 13.98
C ILE A 406 -6.23 13.54 13.39
N GLU A 407 -7.49 13.98 13.35
CA GLU A 407 -8.60 13.24 12.74
C GLU A 407 -8.35 12.72 11.31
N PRO A 408 -7.75 13.50 10.39
CA PRO A 408 -7.41 13.03 9.05
C PRO A 408 -6.50 11.79 9.03
N LEU A 409 -5.61 11.65 10.02
CA LEU A 409 -4.68 10.53 10.11
C LEU A 409 -5.42 9.19 10.33
N LEU A 410 -6.65 9.21 10.83
CA LEU A 410 -7.49 8.00 10.97
C LEU A 410 -8.02 7.44 9.64
N ILE A 411 -7.87 8.18 8.54
CA ILE A 411 -8.32 7.79 7.20
C ILE A 411 -7.12 7.53 6.26
N ASP A 412 -5.96 8.14 6.54
CA ASP A 412 -4.73 8.09 5.76
C ASP A 412 -4.36 6.69 5.25
N GLU A 413 -3.71 6.60 4.08
CA GLU A 413 -3.49 5.33 3.35
C GLU A 413 -2.38 4.47 3.99
N ASP A 414 -1.41 5.11 4.66
CA ASP A 414 -0.41 4.44 5.51
C ASP A 414 -1.04 3.81 6.78
N TYR A 415 -0.71 2.55 7.06
CA TYR A 415 -1.12 1.88 8.29
C TYR A 415 -0.54 2.53 9.54
N TYR A 416 0.72 2.96 9.51
CA TYR A 416 1.41 3.52 10.68
C TYR A 416 0.85 4.88 11.07
N ALA A 417 0.64 5.79 10.11
CA ALA A 417 -0.11 7.04 10.31
C ALA A 417 -1.49 6.80 10.96
N ARG A 418 -2.22 5.76 10.51
CA ARG A 418 -3.48 5.38 11.15
C ARG A 418 -3.30 4.88 12.58
N VAL A 419 -2.22 4.18 12.93
CA VAL A 419 -1.93 3.77 14.33
C VAL A 419 -1.65 5.01 15.18
N GLU A 420 -0.75 5.87 14.71
CA GLU A 420 -0.32 7.10 15.38
C GLU A 420 -1.50 8.03 15.71
N GLY A 421 -2.40 8.25 14.76
CA GLY A 421 -3.63 9.02 14.99
C GLY A 421 -4.56 8.41 16.05
N ARG A 422 -4.59 7.06 16.17
CA ARG A 422 -5.36 6.38 17.22
C ARG A 422 -4.68 6.52 18.59
N GLU A 423 -3.36 6.44 18.66
CA GLU A 423 -2.62 6.59 19.92
C GLU A 423 -2.77 8.00 20.49
N ILE A 424 -2.58 9.04 19.67
CA ILE A 424 -2.79 10.44 20.07
C ILE A 424 -4.23 10.67 20.55
N ILE A 425 -5.24 10.23 19.80
CA ILE A 425 -6.66 10.43 20.21
C ILE A 425 -7.01 9.59 21.45
N SER A 426 -6.42 8.41 21.63
CA SER A 426 -6.58 7.60 22.85
C SER A 426 -6.03 8.31 24.08
N ASN A 427 -4.86 8.93 23.98
CA ASN A 427 -4.23 9.64 25.09
C ASN A 427 -4.85 11.02 25.34
N LEU A 428 -5.27 11.74 24.29
CA LEU A 428 -6.08 12.94 24.39
C LEU A 428 -7.41 12.68 25.10
N ALA A 429 -8.09 11.56 24.78
CA ALA A 429 -9.36 11.18 25.42
C ALA A 429 -9.20 10.90 26.93
N LYS A 430 -8.07 10.32 27.36
CA LYS A 430 -7.75 10.09 28.78
C LYS A 430 -7.50 11.40 29.52
N ALA A 431 -6.73 12.32 28.94
CA ALA A 431 -6.40 13.62 29.55
C ALA A 431 -7.56 14.62 29.56
N ALA A 432 -8.39 14.66 28.50
CA ALA A 432 -9.53 15.58 28.42
C ALA A 432 -10.79 15.05 29.13
N GLY A 433 -10.95 13.73 29.21
CA GLY A 433 -12.12 13.06 29.78
C GLY A 433 -13.33 13.03 28.84
N LEU A 434 -14.17 11.99 29.01
CA LEU A 434 -15.27 11.66 28.11
C LEU A 434 -16.25 12.82 27.86
N ALA A 435 -16.65 13.54 28.91
CA ALA A 435 -17.64 14.61 28.81
C ALA A 435 -17.15 15.77 27.94
N HIS A 436 -15.85 16.10 28.02
CA HIS A 436 -15.25 17.16 27.22
C HIS A 436 -15.11 16.73 25.76
N MET A 437 -14.61 15.51 25.51
CA MET A 437 -14.52 14.93 24.15
C MET A 437 -15.88 14.87 23.45
N ILE A 438 -16.93 14.46 24.18
CA ILE A 438 -18.32 14.49 23.67
C ILE A 438 -18.72 15.94 23.34
N SER A 439 -18.43 16.91 24.22
CA SER A 439 -18.82 18.30 23.99
C SER A 439 -18.12 18.92 22.77
N THR A 440 -16.82 18.65 22.56
CA THR A 440 -16.05 19.21 21.45
C THR A 440 -16.41 18.60 20.09
N MET A 441 -16.74 17.30 20.04
CA MET A 441 -17.02 16.58 18.78
C MET A 441 -18.52 16.50 18.44
N ARG A 442 -19.42 16.96 19.31
CA ARG A 442 -20.87 16.93 19.08
C ARG A 442 -21.33 17.75 17.85
N PRO A 443 -20.78 18.95 17.55
CA PRO A 443 -21.19 19.71 16.36
C PRO A 443 -20.83 19.01 15.04
N ASP A 444 -19.71 18.27 15.01
CA ASP A 444 -19.25 17.56 13.81
C ASP A 444 -20.13 16.36 13.43
N ILE A 445 -20.97 15.86 14.34
CA ILE A 445 -21.81 14.66 14.13
C ILE A 445 -22.91 14.84 13.07
N ASP A 446 -23.55 16.01 13.02
CA ASP A 446 -24.55 16.36 11.99
C ASP A 446 -24.15 17.49 11.05
N HIS A 447 -22.84 17.81 11.03
CA HIS A 447 -22.21 18.64 10.02
C HIS A 447 -22.57 18.21 8.59
N VAL A 448 -22.66 19.16 7.64
CA VAL A 448 -23.18 18.86 6.29
C VAL A 448 -22.24 17.93 5.53
N ASP A 449 -20.93 18.21 5.53
CA ASP A 449 -19.93 17.39 4.84
C ASP A 449 -19.85 15.97 5.41
N GLU A 450 -19.68 14.99 4.52
CA GLU A 450 -19.49 13.59 4.87
C GLU A 450 -18.03 13.28 5.24
N TYR A 451 -17.05 14.09 4.81
CA TYR A 451 -15.64 13.93 5.24
C TYR A 451 -15.51 14.08 6.76
N VAL A 452 -15.96 15.22 7.29
CA VAL A 452 -15.96 15.53 8.74
C VAL A 452 -16.73 14.48 9.54
N ARG A 453 -17.93 14.09 9.08
CA ARG A 453 -18.70 13.02 9.75
C ARG A 453 -18.01 11.65 9.71
N ASN A 454 -17.15 11.37 8.72
CA ASN A 454 -16.37 10.14 8.64
C ASN A 454 -15.16 10.15 9.59
N THR A 455 -14.41 11.26 9.66
CA THR A 455 -13.29 11.41 10.61
C THR A 455 -13.78 11.37 12.05
N THR A 456 -14.82 12.14 12.35
CA THR A 456 -15.48 12.22 13.67
C THR A 456 -15.98 10.86 14.13
N ALA A 457 -16.61 10.07 13.22
CA ALA A 457 -17.06 8.72 13.55
C ALA A 457 -15.91 7.76 13.90
N ARG A 458 -14.75 7.92 13.24
CA ARG A 458 -13.53 7.16 13.56
C ARG A 458 -12.93 7.61 14.89
N ALA A 459 -12.81 8.92 15.13
CA ALA A 459 -12.29 9.43 16.39
C ALA A 459 -13.15 8.99 17.59
N PHE A 460 -14.48 9.00 17.48
CA PHE A 460 -15.35 8.44 18.54
C PHE A 460 -15.14 6.94 18.81
N SER A 461 -14.79 6.14 17.80
CA SER A 461 -14.43 4.72 18.04
C SER A 461 -13.12 4.56 18.80
N VAL A 462 -12.16 5.48 18.64
CA VAL A 462 -10.94 5.55 19.46
C VAL A 462 -11.25 6.00 20.88
N VAL A 463 -12.13 6.99 21.06
CA VAL A 463 -12.61 7.40 22.39
C VAL A 463 -13.31 6.23 23.10
N ALA A 464 -14.09 5.42 22.37
CA ALA A 464 -14.76 4.24 22.91
C ALA A 464 -13.80 3.10 23.31
N SER A 465 -12.69 2.89 22.60
CA SER A 465 -11.67 1.91 22.98
C SER A 465 -10.76 2.42 24.10
N ALA A 466 -10.52 3.74 24.17
CA ALA A 466 -9.73 4.38 25.23
C ALA A 466 -10.43 4.50 26.58
N LEU A 467 -11.75 4.78 26.59
CA LEU A 467 -12.55 5.06 27.80
C LEU A 467 -13.63 4.01 28.08
N GLY A 468 -13.76 3.00 27.21
CA GLY A 468 -14.72 1.91 27.34
C GLY A 468 -16.09 2.19 26.71
N ILE A 469 -16.57 1.23 25.91
CA ILE A 469 -17.90 1.27 25.26
C ILE A 469 -19.04 1.63 26.24
N PRO A 470 -19.14 1.07 27.47
CA PRO A 470 -20.28 1.32 28.36
C PRO A 470 -20.50 2.80 28.70
N ALA A 471 -19.42 3.59 28.79
CA ALA A 471 -19.52 5.01 29.11
C ALA A 471 -20.08 5.84 27.93
N LEU A 472 -19.86 5.39 26.69
CA LEU A 472 -20.37 6.05 25.47
C LEU A 472 -21.79 5.57 25.08
N LEU A 473 -22.26 4.41 25.55
CA LEU A 473 -23.60 3.87 25.22
C LEU A 473 -24.77 4.85 25.40
N PRO A 474 -24.89 5.65 26.48
CA PRO A 474 -25.99 6.60 26.64
C PRO A 474 -26.00 7.69 25.56
N PHE A 475 -24.79 8.15 25.16
CA PHE A 475 -24.62 9.12 24.08
C PHE A 475 -24.98 8.52 22.72
N LEU A 476 -24.50 7.32 22.42
CA LEU A 476 -24.85 6.61 21.17
C LEU A 476 -26.37 6.41 21.05
N ARG A 477 -27.05 6.02 22.13
CA ARG A 477 -28.52 5.90 22.17
C ARG A 477 -29.23 7.21 21.87
N ALA A 478 -28.74 8.34 22.35
CA ALA A 478 -29.30 9.65 22.04
C ALA A 478 -29.04 10.09 20.59
N VAL A 479 -27.87 9.78 20.02
CA VAL A 479 -27.48 10.14 18.65
C VAL A 479 -28.20 9.28 17.61
N CYS A 480 -28.20 7.95 17.77
CA CYS A 480 -28.88 7.01 16.87
C CYS A 480 -30.40 7.21 16.82
N ARG A 481 -31.01 7.67 17.92
CA ARG A 481 -32.45 8.01 18.01
C ARG A 481 -32.75 9.51 17.82
N SER A 482 -31.79 10.30 17.34
CA SER A 482 -31.96 11.75 17.16
C SER A 482 -33.03 12.09 16.13
N LYS A 483 -34.09 12.79 16.55
CA LYS A 483 -35.13 13.32 15.66
C LYS A 483 -34.76 14.62 14.96
N LYS A 484 -33.60 15.22 15.25
CA LYS A 484 -33.18 16.53 14.70
C LYS A 484 -32.67 16.43 13.26
N SER A 485 -31.84 15.42 12.98
CA SER A 485 -31.09 15.30 11.74
C SER A 485 -30.87 13.82 11.42
N TRP A 486 -31.06 13.42 10.16
CA TRP A 486 -30.74 12.06 9.72
C TRP A 486 -29.22 11.85 9.65
N GLN A 487 -28.46 12.93 9.47
CA GLN A 487 -27.01 12.97 9.56
C GLN A 487 -26.53 12.48 10.93
N ALA A 488 -27.10 12.98 12.04
CA ALA A 488 -26.75 12.49 13.38
C ALA A 488 -26.98 10.98 13.51
N ARG A 489 -28.17 10.50 13.11
CA ARG A 489 -28.51 9.06 13.16
C ARG A 489 -27.52 8.21 12.35
N HIS A 490 -27.22 8.65 11.12
CA HIS A 490 -26.23 8.02 10.24
C HIS A 490 -24.82 7.97 10.87
N THR A 491 -24.34 9.08 11.42
CA THR A 491 -23.02 9.17 12.07
C THR A 491 -22.95 8.33 13.34
N GLY A 492 -23.99 8.31 14.17
CA GLY A 492 -24.07 7.44 15.35
C GLY A 492 -23.94 5.95 15.00
N ILE A 493 -24.60 5.53 13.91
CA ILE A 493 -24.53 4.14 13.43
C ILE A 493 -23.15 3.83 12.80
N ARG A 494 -22.47 4.81 12.17
CA ARG A 494 -21.06 4.71 11.74
C ARG A 494 -20.11 4.57 12.92
N ILE A 495 -20.32 5.29 14.02
CA ILE A 495 -19.53 5.12 15.25
C ILE A 495 -19.65 3.67 15.73
N ILE A 496 -20.87 3.11 15.79
CA ILE A 496 -21.06 1.72 16.22
C ILE A 496 -20.40 0.72 15.24
N GLN A 497 -20.46 0.94 13.93
CA GLN A 497 -19.73 0.11 12.96
C GLN A 497 -18.22 0.16 13.21
N GLN A 498 -17.67 1.36 13.42
CA GLN A 498 -16.22 1.52 13.57
C GLN A 498 -15.74 1.03 14.94
N ILE A 499 -16.57 1.09 15.99
CA ILE A 499 -16.35 0.38 17.27
C ILE A 499 -16.24 -1.12 17.01
N ALA A 500 -17.12 -1.72 16.20
CA ALA A 500 -17.05 -3.14 15.88
C ALA A 500 -15.71 -3.49 15.21
N ILE A 501 -15.37 -2.78 14.14
CA ILE A 501 -14.12 -2.97 13.38
C ILE A 501 -12.86 -2.76 14.25
N MET A 502 -12.90 -1.83 15.23
CA MET A 502 -11.74 -1.52 16.07
C MET A 502 -11.56 -2.47 17.27
N MET A 503 -12.65 -3.03 17.79
CA MET A 503 -12.64 -3.87 18.99
C MET A 503 -12.69 -5.37 18.68
N GLY A 504 -13.20 -5.76 17.50
CA GLY A 504 -13.35 -7.15 17.09
C GLY A 504 -14.10 -7.99 18.13
N CYS A 505 -13.54 -9.14 18.50
CA CYS A 505 -14.13 -10.04 19.50
C CYS A 505 -14.43 -9.38 20.87
N ALA A 506 -13.74 -8.30 21.24
CA ALA A 506 -13.99 -7.57 22.49
C ALA A 506 -15.35 -6.83 22.54
N VAL A 507 -16.11 -6.80 21.44
CA VAL A 507 -17.49 -6.28 21.39
C VAL A 507 -18.48 -7.16 22.17
N LEU A 508 -18.22 -8.47 22.29
CA LEU A 508 -19.20 -9.47 22.72
C LEU A 508 -19.97 -9.12 24.03
N PRO A 509 -19.33 -8.61 25.13
CA PRO A 509 -20.04 -8.25 26.37
C PRO A 509 -21.00 -7.05 26.23
N HIS A 510 -20.94 -6.33 25.11
CA HIS A 510 -21.73 -5.13 24.85
C HIS A 510 -22.58 -5.25 23.56
N LEU A 511 -22.45 -6.36 22.83
CA LEU A 511 -23.09 -6.63 21.54
C LEU A 511 -24.60 -6.35 21.57
N ARG A 512 -25.34 -6.97 22.49
CA ARG A 512 -26.79 -6.75 22.67
C ARG A 512 -27.13 -5.27 22.82
N ASN A 513 -26.41 -4.54 23.69
CA ASN A 513 -26.67 -3.12 23.92
C ASN A 513 -26.41 -2.24 22.68
N LEU A 514 -25.46 -2.63 21.82
CA LEU A 514 -25.16 -1.96 20.56
C LEU A 514 -26.21 -2.30 19.48
N VAL A 515 -26.59 -3.58 19.33
CA VAL A 515 -27.64 -4.01 18.40
C VAL A 515 -28.99 -3.37 18.76
N ASP A 516 -29.39 -3.37 20.05
CA ASP A 516 -30.58 -2.67 20.58
C ASP A 516 -30.58 -1.15 20.34
N THR A 517 -29.41 -0.56 20.05
CA THR A 517 -29.24 0.87 19.73
C THR A 517 -29.27 1.14 18.23
N VAL A 518 -28.98 0.13 17.41
CA VAL A 518 -28.91 0.20 15.94
C VAL A 518 -30.20 -0.29 15.27
N ALA A 519 -30.94 -1.23 15.87
CA ALA A 519 -32.09 -1.92 15.28
C ALA A 519 -33.15 -1.00 14.66
N ASP A 520 -33.50 0.11 15.32
CA ASP A 520 -34.50 1.08 14.84
C ASP A 520 -34.12 1.69 13.47
N GLY A 521 -32.82 1.79 13.16
CA GLY A 521 -32.30 2.35 11.91
C GLY A 521 -32.67 1.54 10.66
N LEU A 522 -33.08 0.28 10.81
CA LEU A 522 -33.54 -0.55 9.69
C LEU A 522 -34.91 -0.10 9.16
N GLN A 523 -35.70 0.62 9.97
CA GLN A 523 -37.03 1.10 9.62
C GLN A 523 -37.06 2.62 9.34
N ASP A 524 -35.89 3.28 9.31
CA ASP A 524 -35.76 4.70 8.98
C ASP A 524 -36.26 4.99 7.55
N GLU A 525 -36.92 6.14 7.34
CA GLU A 525 -37.35 6.63 6.03
C GLU A 525 -36.14 6.85 5.10
N GLN A 526 -35.02 7.32 5.64
CA GLN A 526 -33.83 7.66 4.88
C GLN A 526 -33.03 6.42 4.48
N GLN A 527 -32.91 6.18 3.17
CA GLN A 527 -32.21 5.02 2.61
C GLN A 527 -30.74 4.92 3.08
N LYS A 528 -30.02 6.05 3.14
CA LYS A 528 -28.63 6.08 3.64
C LYS A 528 -28.52 5.50 5.05
N VAL A 529 -29.48 5.77 5.93
CA VAL A 529 -29.48 5.24 7.31
C VAL A 529 -29.79 3.75 7.31
N ARG A 530 -30.79 3.27 6.57
CA ARG A 530 -31.09 1.81 6.46
C ARG A 530 -29.87 1.02 5.96
N THR A 531 -29.22 1.48 4.89
CA THR A 531 -28.00 0.86 4.35
C THR A 531 -26.88 0.84 5.39
N MET A 532 -26.61 1.98 6.03
CA MET A 532 -25.57 2.09 7.06
C MET A 532 -25.86 1.21 8.29
N THR A 533 -27.13 1.07 8.66
CA THR A 533 -27.59 0.18 9.74
C THR A 533 -27.27 -1.27 9.45
N ALA A 534 -27.62 -1.77 8.27
CA ALA A 534 -27.31 -3.14 7.87
C ALA A 534 -25.79 -3.38 7.73
N LEU A 535 -25.01 -2.41 7.24
CA LEU A 535 -23.54 -2.50 7.22
C LEU A 535 -22.89 -2.46 8.62
N SER A 536 -23.53 -1.82 9.60
CA SER A 536 -23.11 -1.82 11.01
C SER A 536 -23.41 -3.17 11.67
N LEU A 537 -24.60 -3.73 11.43
CA LEU A 537 -24.99 -5.07 11.89
C LEU A 537 -24.12 -6.18 11.28
N ALA A 538 -23.76 -6.07 10.00
CA ALA A 538 -22.82 -7.00 9.36
C ALA A 538 -21.45 -6.99 10.08
N ALA A 539 -20.90 -5.81 10.39
CA ALA A 539 -19.63 -5.69 11.10
C ALA A 539 -19.70 -6.17 12.56
N LEU A 540 -20.85 -5.98 13.24
CA LEU A 540 -21.09 -6.53 14.58
C LEU A 540 -21.15 -8.06 14.57
N ALA A 541 -21.78 -8.67 13.57
CA ALA A 541 -21.83 -10.13 13.42
C ALA A 541 -20.46 -10.72 13.04
N GLU A 542 -19.76 -10.09 12.09
CA GLU A 542 -18.36 -10.36 11.71
C GLU A 542 -17.42 -10.33 12.93
N SER A 543 -17.62 -9.38 13.83
CA SER A 543 -16.81 -9.21 15.05
C SER A 543 -17.19 -10.17 16.19
N ALA A 544 -18.40 -10.73 16.19
CA ALA A 544 -18.91 -11.62 17.24
C ALA A 544 -18.74 -13.11 16.92
N ALA A 545 -18.63 -13.46 15.63
CA ALA A 545 -18.54 -14.83 15.14
C ALA A 545 -17.47 -15.67 15.89
N PRO A 546 -17.79 -16.92 16.29
CA PRO A 546 -19.03 -17.66 16.03
C PRO A 546 -20.17 -17.42 17.04
N TYR A 547 -20.01 -16.52 18.02
CA TYR A 547 -20.92 -16.38 19.16
C TYR A 547 -21.91 -15.21 19.02
N GLY A 548 -22.91 -15.16 19.91
CA GLY A 548 -23.71 -13.95 20.15
C GLY A 548 -25.01 -13.82 19.37
N ILE A 549 -25.50 -14.88 18.70
CA ILE A 549 -26.76 -14.87 17.93
C ILE A 549 -27.98 -14.34 18.71
N GLU A 550 -28.06 -14.60 20.01
CA GLU A 550 -29.08 -14.08 20.94
C GLU A 550 -29.22 -12.54 20.94
N SER A 551 -28.17 -11.84 20.51
CA SER A 551 -28.16 -10.37 20.41
C SER A 551 -28.82 -9.83 19.14
N PHE A 552 -29.10 -10.68 18.14
CA PHE A 552 -29.62 -10.27 16.83
C PHE A 552 -31.10 -10.60 16.58
N ASP A 553 -31.78 -11.29 17.48
CA ASP A 553 -33.19 -11.73 17.35
C ASP A 553 -34.14 -10.60 16.91
N ASN A 554 -34.08 -9.45 17.58
CA ASN A 554 -34.88 -8.26 17.26
C ASN A 554 -34.62 -7.67 15.87
N VAL A 555 -33.49 -8.01 15.25
CA VAL A 555 -33.02 -7.53 13.94
C VAL A 555 -33.32 -8.52 12.81
N LEU A 556 -33.46 -9.83 13.09
CA LEU A 556 -33.70 -10.87 12.07
C LEU A 556 -34.96 -10.57 11.23
N LYS A 557 -36.08 -10.30 11.89
CA LYS A 557 -37.37 -10.06 11.22
C LYS A 557 -37.39 -8.78 10.36
N PRO A 558 -36.90 -7.61 10.84
CA PRO A 558 -36.68 -6.43 10.00
C PRO A 558 -35.77 -6.67 8.78
N LEU A 559 -34.62 -7.34 8.95
CA LEU A 559 -33.74 -7.66 7.82
C LEU A 559 -34.43 -8.56 6.79
N TRP A 560 -35.14 -9.60 7.25
CA TRP A 560 -35.79 -10.55 6.35
C TRP A 560 -36.93 -9.93 5.52
N LEU A 561 -37.74 -9.06 6.12
CA LEU A 561 -38.73 -8.27 5.38
C LEU A 561 -38.05 -7.30 4.41
N GLY A 562 -36.94 -6.67 4.81
CA GLY A 562 -36.17 -5.75 3.98
C GLY A 562 -35.58 -6.38 2.73
N ILE A 563 -35.04 -7.60 2.80
CA ILE A 563 -34.53 -8.33 1.62
C ILE A 563 -35.62 -8.56 0.58
N ARG A 564 -36.85 -8.88 1.01
CA ARG A 564 -37.98 -9.10 0.09
C ARG A 564 -38.56 -7.79 -0.49
N GLN A 565 -38.37 -6.66 0.18
CA GLN A 565 -38.97 -5.35 -0.19
C GLN A 565 -38.02 -4.38 -0.89
N HIS A 566 -36.71 -4.44 -0.61
CA HIS A 566 -35.71 -3.49 -1.11
C HIS A 566 -34.94 -4.02 -2.32
N ARG A 567 -34.28 -3.11 -3.06
CA ARG A 567 -33.44 -3.39 -4.24
C ARG A 567 -32.20 -2.50 -4.25
N GLY A 568 -31.22 -2.82 -5.10
CA GLY A 568 -29.97 -2.06 -5.23
C GLY A 568 -29.13 -2.04 -3.94
N LYS A 569 -28.39 -0.95 -3.70
CA LYS A 569 -27.41 -0.87 -2.60
C LYS A 569 -27.99 -1.12 -1.18
N THR A 570 -29.28 -0.88 -0.96
CA THR A 570 -29.94 -1.25 0.31
C THR A 570 -30.09 -2.77 0.45
N LEU A 571 -30.51 -3.45 -0.62
CA LEU A 571 -30.59 -4.91 -0.67
C LEU A 571 -29.20 -5.54 -0.49
N ALA A 572 -28.17 -4.95 -1.12
CA ALA A 572 -26.78 -5.36 -0.93
C ALA A 572 -26.37 -5.32 0.55
N ALA A 573 -26.60 -4.21 1.25
CA ALA A 573 -26.27 -4.11 2.67
C ALA A 573 -27.06 -5.10 3.55
N PHE A 574 -28.35 -5.33 3.25
CA PHE A 574 -29.18 -6.29 3.99
C PHE A 574 -28.76 -7.75 3.74
N LEU A 575 -28.37 -8.09 2.49
CA LEU A 575 -27.78 -9.39 2.17
C LEU A 575 -26.43 -9.58 2.87
N LYS A 576 -25.56 -8.57 2.91
CA LYS A 576 -24.31 -8.62 3.70
C LYS A 576 -24.63 -8.89 5.17
N ALA A 577 -25.57 -8.18 5.77
CA ALA A 577 -25.96 -8.39 7.17
C ALA A 577 -26.40 -9.83 7.44
N ILE A 578 -27.30 -10.39 6.61
CA ILE A 578 -27.79 -11.77 6.80
C ILE A 578 -26.72 -12.82 6.51
N GLY A 579 -25.85 -12.63 5.51
CA GLY A 579 -24.73 -13.54 5.24
C GLY A 579 -23.73 -13.64 6.39
N TYR A 580 -23.47 -12.54 7.11
CA TYR A 580 -22.63 -12.57 8.31
C TYR A 580 -23.34 -13.08 9.56
N ILE A 581 -24.68 -13.07 9.62
CA ILE A 581 -25.45 -13.61 10.77
C ILE A 581 -25.74 -15.11 10.62
N ILE A 582 -25.91 -15.62 9.39
CA ILE A 582 -26.20 -17.05 9.12
C ILE A 582 -25.20 -18.02 9.77
N PRO A 583 -23.87 -17.78 9.75
CA PRO A 583 -22.88 -18.63 10.44
C PRO A 583 -22.91 -18.60 11.97
N LEU A 584 -23.69 -17.73 12.61
CA LEU A 584 -23.88 -17.69 14.06
C LEU A 584 -25.16 -18.46 14.49
N MET A 585 -25.99 -18.90 13.54
CA MET A 585 -27.23 -19.63 13.81
C MET A 585 -26.99 -21.13 13.98
N ASP A 586 -27.84 -21.80 14.76
CA ASP A 586 -27.89 -23.26 14.81
C ASP A 586 -28.16 -23.86 13.41
N PRO A 587 -27.60 -25.04 13.06
CA PRO A 587 -27.69 -25.61 11.71
C PRO A 587 -29.12 -25.73 11.16
N GLU A 588 -30.12 -26.03 12.00
CA GLU A 588 -31.52 -26.12 11.58
C GLU A 588 -32.08 -24.78 11.08
N TYR A 589 -31.83 -23.70 11.84
CA TYR A 589 -32.25 -22.35 11.48
C TYR A 589 -31.44 -21.81 10.29
N ALA A 590 -30.12 -22.02 10.29
CA ALA A 590 -29.26 -21.66 9.16
C ALA A 590 -29.76 -22.33 7.86
N GLY A 591 -30.04 -23.63 7.89
CA GLY A 591 -30.56 -24.39 6.75
C GLY A 591 -31.94 -23.91 6.28
N TYR A 592 -32.78 -23.35 7.15
CA TYR A 592 -34.03 -22.67 6.74
C TYR A 592 -33.74 -21.32 6.05
N TYR A 593 -32.98 -20.44 6.70
CA TYR A 593 -32.69 -19.09 6.17
C TYR A 593 -31.89 -19.11 4.87
N VAL A 594 -30.97 -20.07 4.67
CA VAL A 594 -30.23 -20.21 3.40
C VAL A 594 -31.17 -20.58 2.25
N ARG A 595 -32.07 -21.58 2.42
CA ARG A 595 -33.04 -21.98 1.37
C ARG A 595 -34.00 -20.87 0.99
N GLU A 596 -34.38 -20.03 1.95
CA GLU A 596 -35.21 -18.84 1.73
C GLU A 596 -34.45 -17.68 1.05
N CYS A 597 -33.16 -17.49 1.38
CA CYS A 597 -32.33 -16.42 0.83
C CYS A 597 -31.79 -16.74 -0.58
N MET A 598 -31.48 -18.00 -0.88
CA MET A 598 -30.81 -18.42 -2.12
C MET A 598 -31.54 -18.01 -3.42
N PRO A 599 -32.87 -18.11 -3.56
CA PRO A 599 -33.57 -17.63 -4.76
C PRO A 599 -33.41 -16.12 -4.99
N ILE A 600 -33.18 -15.35 -3.91
CA ILE A 600 -32.94 -13.91 -3.96
C ILE A 600 -31.48 -13.61 -4.32
N LEU A 601 -30.54 -14.43 -3.85
CA LEU A 601 -29.15 -14.39 -4.30
C LEU A 601 -29.03 -14.70 -5.80
N ILE A 602 -29.59 -15.83 -6.26
CA ILE A 602 -29.55 -16.29 -7.67
C ILE A 602 -30.10 -15.21 -8.62
N ARG A 603 -31.20 -14.55 -8.25
CA ARG A 603 -31.77 -13.41 -9.02
C ARG A 603 -30.77 -12.29 -9.26
N GLU A 604 -29.89 -12.03 -8.29
CA GLU A 604 -28.93 -10.93 -8.29
C GLU A 604 -27.54 -11.34 -8.83
N PHE A 605 -27.33 -12.62 -9.22
CA PHE A 605 -26.08 -13.06 -9.87
C PHE A 605 -25.80 -12.29 -11.17
N GLN A 606 -26.86 -11.96 -11.91
CA GLN A 606 -26.79 -11.25 -13.19
C GLN A 606 -26.61 -9.72 -13.03
N THR A 607 -26.54 -9.20 -11.80
CA THR A 607 -26.42 -7.76 -11.54
C THR A 607 -25.06 -7.21 -11.99
N SER A 608 -25.08 -6.05 -12.65
CA SER A 608 -23.91 -5.36 -13.19
C SER A 608 -23.08 -4.59 -12.16
N ASP A 609 -23.65 -4.28 -10.99
CA ASP A 609 -22.99 -3.58 -9.87
C ASP A 609 -21.95 -4.48 -9.18
N GLU A 610 -20.69 -4.04 -9.19
CA GLU A 610 -19.55 -4.77 -8.60
C GLU A 610 -19.53 -4.76 -7.06
N GLU A 611 -20.19 -3.80 -6.40
CA GLU A 611 -20.39 -3.86 -4.95
C GLU A 611 -21.39 -4.98 -4.62
N MET A 612 -22.50 -5.04 -5.35
CA MET A 612 -23.50 -6.10 -5.21
C MET A 612 -22.89 -7.47 -5.50
N ARG A 613 -22.12 -7.62 -6.59
CA ARG A 613 -21.47 -8.88 -6.95
C ARG A 613 -20.55 -9.41 -5.86
N ARG A 614 -19.66 -8.57 -5.32
CA ARG A 614 -18.74 -8.98 -4.24
C ARG A 614 -19.47 -9.36 -2.96
N ILE A 615 -20.54 -8.65 -2.62
CA ILE A 615 -21.41 -9.01 -1.51
C ILE A 615 -22.10 -10.37 -1.75
N VAL A 616 -22.69 -10.59 -2.92
CA VAL A 616 -23.34 -11.86 -3.27
C VAL A 616 -22.36 -13.03 -3.21
N LEU A 617 -21.14 -12.89 -3.75
CA LEU A 617 -20.08 -13.89 -3.61
C LEU A 617 -19.71 -14.16 -2.14
N GLN A 618 -19.55 -13.13 -1.32
CA GLN A 618 -19.26 -13.30 0.11
C GLN A 618 -20.41 -13.98 0.87
N VAL A 619 -21.66 -13.69 0.54
CA VAL A 619 -22.83 -14.37 1.13
C VAL A 619 -22.90 -15.83 0.68
N ILE A 620 -22.58 -16.15 -0.58
CA ILE A 620 -22.47 -17.54 -1.05
C ILE A 620 -21.37 -18.28 -0.28
N LYS A 621 -20.20 -17.65 -0.09
CA LYS A 621 -19.08 -18.18 0.71
C LYS A 621 -19.54 -18.55 2.13
N GLN A 622 -20.33 -17.68 2.77
CA GLN A 622 -20.87 -17.87 4.12
C GLN A 622 -21.99 -18.92 4.18
N CYS A 623 -22.90 -18.94 3.21
CA CYS A 623 -23.91 -19.99 3.11
C CYS A 623 -23.27 -21.37 2.87
N ALA A 624 -22.19 -21.44 2.09
CA ALA A 624 -21.44 -22.67 1.84
C ALA A 624 -20.71 -23.20 3.08
N SER A 625 -20.22 -22.35 3.99
CA SER A 625 -19.53 -22.83 5.19
C SER A 625 -20.47 -23.53 6.19
N THR A 626 -21.72 -23.06 6.32
CA THR A 626 -22.66 -23.58 7.33
C THR A 626 -23.00 -25.07 7.17
N GLU A 627 -23.22 -25.75 8.30
CA GLU A 627 -23.52 -27.19 8.35
C GLU A 627 -24.96 -27.53 7.91
N GLY A 628 -25.90 -26.59 8.05
CA GLY A 628 -27.31 -26.76 7.70
C GLY A 628 -27.61 -26.86 6.20
N VAL A 629 -26.60 -26.80 5.33
CA VAL A 629 -26.75 -26.80 3.86
C VAL A 629 -26.26 -28.13 3.28
N THR A 630 -27.18 -28.90 2.71
CA THR A 630 -26.89 -30.21 2.11
C THR A 630 -26.06 -30.07 0.81
N PRO A 631 -25.02 -30.90 0.60
CA PRO A 631 -24.25 -30.92 -0.65
C PRO A 631 -25.06 -31.02 -1.95
N THR A 632 -26.15 -31.80 -1.95
CA THR A 632 -27.05 -31.98 -3.11
C THR A 632 -27.68 -30.66 -3.54
N TYR A 633 -28.23 -29.89 -2.60
CA TYR A 633 -28.80 -28.57 -2.85
C TYR A 633 -27.78 -27.60 -3.48
N ILE A 634 -26.52 -27.64 -3.06
CA ILE A 634 -25.44 -26.84 -3.66
C ILE A 634 -25.21 -27.26 -5.12
N LYS A 635 -25.11 -28.58 -5.40
CA LYS A 635 -24.87 -29.12 -6.75
C LYS A 635 -25.97 -28.79 -7.75
N GLU A 636 -27.22 -28.88 -7.33
CA GLU A 636 -28.41 -28.78 -8.19
C GLU A 636 -28.86 -27.32 -8.39
N GLU A 637 -28.99 -26.53 -7.33
CA GLU A 637 -29.58 -25.17 -7.40
C GLU A 637 -28.51 -24.06 -7.49
N VAL A 638 -27.37 -24.22 -6.82
CA VAL A 638 -26.39 -23.12 -6.65
C VAL A 638 -25.31 -23.14 -7.74
N LEU A 639 -24.62 -24.27 -7.92
CA LEU A 639 -23.47 -24.34 -8.83
C LEU A 639 -23.81 -24.01 -10.30
N PRO A 640 -24.93 -24.46 -10.91
CA PRO A 640 -25.19 -24.21 -12.32
C PRO A 640 -25.30 -22.71 -12.68
N GLU A 641 -26.05 -21.93 -11.89
CA GLU A 641 -26.14 -20.48 -12.09
C GLU A 641 -24.89 -19.74 -11.61
N PHE A 642 -24.18 -20.25 -10.59
CA PHE A 642 -22.91 -19.68 -10.11
C PHE A 642 -21.82 -19.68 -11.20
N PHE A 643 -21.57 -20.83 -11.83
CA PHE A 643 -20.59 -20.93 -12.91
C PHE A 643 -21.02 -20.08 -14.12
N LYS A 644 -22.28 -20.22 -14.56
CA LYS A 644 -22.87 -19.46 -15.67
C LYS A 644 -22.82 -17.93 -15.51
N ALA A 645 -22.86 -17.41 -14.29
CA ALA A 645 -22.87 -15.96 -14.03
C ALA A 645 -21.49 -15.38 -13.67
N PHE A 646 -20.66 -16.11 -12.92
CA PHE A 646 -19.39 -15.56 -12.39
C PHE A 646 -18.14 -16.06 -13.11
N TRP A 647 -18.16 -17.24 -13.75
CA TRP A 647 -17.00 -17.77 -14.48
C TRP A 647 -16.96 -17.23 -15.91
N VAL A 648 -16.60 -15.95 -16.01
CA VAL A 648 -16.53 -15.18 -17.26
C VAL A 648 -15.18 -14.45 -17.34
N ARG A 649 -14.51 -14.45 -18.50
CA ARG A 649 -13.19 -13.82 -18.74
C ARG A 649 -13.00 -12.44 -18.08
N ARG A 650 -14.06 -11.60 -18.00
CA ARG A 650 -14.04 -10.28 -17.33
C ARG A 650 -13.66 -10.33 -15.84
N MET A 651 -14.11 -11.36 -15.11
CA MET A 651 -13.87 -11.49 -13.66
C MET A 651 -12.40 -11.76 -13.32
N ALA A 652 -11.63 -12.29 -14.28
CA ALA A 652 -10.20 -12.54 -14.11
C ALA A 652 -9.31 -11.28 -14.27
N LEU A 653 -9.87 -10.18 -14.80
CA LEU A 653 -9.10 -8.94 -15.03
C LEU A 653 -8.98 -8.05 -13.78
N ASP A 654 -9.95 -8.11 -12.85
CA ASP A 654 -9.88 -7.41 -11.57
C ASP A 654 -9.39 -8.34 -10.46
N LYS A 655 -8.23 -8.03 -9.89
CA LYS A 655 -7.62 -8.75 -8.75
C LYS A 655 -8.58 -8.93 -7.55
N ARG A 656 -9.50 -7.99 -7.31
CA ARG A 656 -10.42 -8.04 -6.15
C ARG A 656 -11.56 -9.03 -6.39
N ASN A 657 -12.23 -8.94 -7.53
CA ASN A 657 -13.24 -9.92 -7.96
C ASN A 657 -12.63 -11.32 -8.17
N TYR A 658 -11.44 -11.41 -8.76
CA TYR A 658 -10.64 -12.64 -8.90
C TYR A 658 -10.47 -13.33 -7.53
N LYS A 659 -9.86 -12.66 -6.55
CA LYS A 659 -9.58 -13.28 -5.23
C LYS A 659 -10.86 -13.75 -4.54
N GLN A 660 -11.92 -12.93 -4.55
CA GLN A 660 -13.20 -13.30 -3.96
C GLN A 660 -13.83 -14.52 -4.67
N LEU A 661 -13.77 -14.60 -6.00
CA LEU A 661 -14.34 -15.72 -6.76
C LEU A 661 -13.58 -17.02 -6.53
N VAL A 662 -12.24 -16.99 -6.53
CA VAL A 662 -11.39 -18.14 -6.21
C VAL A 662 -11.70 -18.65 -4.80
N GLU A 663 -11.68 -17.79 -3.78
CA GLU A 663 -12.00 -18.18 -2.40
C GLU A 663 -13.42 -18.74 -2.26
N THR A 664 -14.42 -18.11 -2.89
CA THR A 664 -15.82 -18.58 -2.84
C THR A 664 -15.97 -19.96 -3.49
N THR A 665 -15.24 -20.23 -4.57
CA THR A 665 -15.27 -21.53 -5.26
C THR A 665 -14.58 -22.63 -4.44
N VAL A 666 -13.56 -22.29 -3.64
CA VAL A 666 -12.89 -23.25 -2.73
C VAL A 666 -13.80 -23.66 -1.56
N GLU A 667 -14.53 -22.73 -0.92
CA GLU A 667 -15.50 -23.13 0.12
C GLU A 667 -16.66 -23.96 -0.45
N LEU A 668 -17.12 -23.64 -1.67
CA LEU A 668 -18.12 -24.46 -2.38
C LEU A 668 -17.60 -25.88 -2.65
N ALA A 669 -16.32 -26.04 -3.00
CA ALA A 669 -15.71 -27.35 -3.22
C ALA A 669 -15.68 -28.22 -1.95
N GLN A 670 -15.43 -27.63 -0.78
CA GLN A 670 -15.43 -28.37 0.50
C GLN A 670 -16.76 -29.06 0.82
N LYS A 671 -17.90 -28.51 0.34
CA LYS A 671 -19.21 -29.16 0.45
C LYS A 671 -19.58 -30.01 -0.77
N ALA A 672 -19.21 -29.58 -1.99
CA ALA A 672 -19.66 -30.21 -3.24
C ALA A 672 -18.76 -31.37 -3.74
N GLY A 673 -17.54 -31.50 -3.22
CA GLY A 673 -16.53 -32.42 -3.73
C GLY A 673 -15.65 -31.81 -4.84
N VAL A 674 -14.55 -32.46 -5.13
CA VAL A 674 -13.51 -31.98 -6.07
C VAL A 674 -13.94 -32.24 -7.50
N SER A 675 -14.48 -33.44 -7.78
CA SER A 675 -14.94 -33.87 -9.11
C SER A 675 -15.93 -32.87 -9.72
N GLU A 676 -16.87 -32.39 -8.92
CA GLU A 676 -17.92 -31.45 -9.34
C GLU A 676 -17.37 -30.08 -9.76
N ILE A 677 -16.40 -29.56 -9.02
CA ILE A 677 -15.84 -28.22 -9.25
C ILE A 677 -14.77 -28.28 -10.34
N VAL A 678 -13.82 -29.22 -10.23
CA VAL A 678 -12.76 -29.40 -11.21
C VAL A 678 -13.35 -29.84 -12.56
N GLY A 679 -14.33 -30.74 -12.59
CA GLY A 679 -15.01 -31.17 -13.82
C GLY A 679 -15.74 -30.07 -14.58
N ARG A 680 -16.15 -28.99 -13.89
CA ARG A 680 -16.77 -27.81 -14.51
C ARG A 680 -15.73 -26.84 -15.09
N VAL A 681 -14.61 -26.62 -14.40
CA VAL A 681 -13.57 -25.64 -14.83
C VAL A 681 -12.41 -26.24 -15.64
N CYS A 682 -12.27 -27.56 -15.72
CA CYS A 682 -11.12 -28.22 -16.34
C CYS A 682 -10.92 -27.82 -17.81
N ASN A 683 -12.01 -27.59 -18.55
CA ASN A 683 -11.94 -27.16 -19.95
C ASN A 683 -11.45 -25.70 -20.09
N ASP A 684 -11.70 -24.85 -19.08
CA ASP A 684 -11.35 -23.44 -19.08
C ASP A 684 -9.82 -23.21 -18.92
N LEU A 685 -9.06 -24.23 -18.52
CA LEU A 685 -7.60 -24.25 -18.62
C LEU A 685 -7.11 -24.10 -20.07
N LYS A 686 -7.96 -24.41 -21.06
CA LYS A 686 -7.69 -24.26 -22.49
C LYS A 686 -8.33 -23.02 -23.13
N ASP A 687 -8.84 -22.09 -22.33
CA ASP A 687 -9.31 -20.80 -22.82
C ASP A 687 -8.15 -19.95 -23.38
N GLU A 688 -8.42 -19.12 -24.39
CA GLU A 688 -7.44 -18.23 -25.04
C GLU A 688 -6.87 -17.16 -24.08
N SER A 689 -7.60 -16.83 -23.00
CA SER A 689 -7.27 -15.74 -22.10
C SER A 689 -6.38 -16.21 -20.95
N GLU A 690 -5.07 -15.94 -21.03
CA GLU A 690 -4.08 -16.27 -19.99
C GLU A 690 -4.48 -15.85 -18.56
N PRO A 691 -5.07 -14.65 -18.30
CA PRO A 691 -5.60 -14.30 -16.97
C PRO A 691 -6.73 -15.22 -16.49
N PHE A 692 -7.58 -15.71 -17.41
CA PHE A 692 -8.67 -16.64 -17.09
C PHE A 692 -8.10 -18.04 -16.81
N ARG A 693 -7.17 -18.55 -17.64
CA ARG A 693 -6.42 -19.79 -17.37
C ARG A 693 -5.76 -19.76 -15.98
N LYS A 694 -5.15 -18.62 -15.61
CA LYS A 694 -4.56 -18.39 -14.29
C LYS A 694 -5.59 -18.44 -13.15
N MET A 695 -6.80 -17.90 -13.35
CA MET A 695 -7.89 -17.95 -12.36
C MET A 695 -8.40 -19.38 -12.14
N VAL A 696 -8.55 -20.14 -13.24
CA VAL A 696 -8.88 -21.57 -13.21
C VAL A 696 -7.79 -22.33 -12.45
N MET A 697 -6.52 -22.10 -12.80
CA MET A 697 -5.38 -22.82 -12.21
C MET A 697 -5.23 -22.53 -10.72
N GLU A 698 -5.35 -21.29 -10.25
CA GLU A 698 -5.30 -20.98 -8.82
C GLU A 698 -6.45 -21.66 -8.05
N THR A 699 -7.64 -21.74 -8.66
CA THR A 699 -8.80 -22.42 -8.07
C THR A 699 -8.58 -23.92 -7.98
N VAL A 700 -8.18 -24.57 -9.07
CA VAL A 700 -7.81 -25.99 -9.13
C VAL A 700 -6.74 -26.32 -8.09
N THR A 701 -5.70 -25.49 -7.99
CA THR A 701 -4.62 -25.62 -7.00
C THR A 701 -5.16 -25.61 -5.58
N LYS A 702 -5.97 -24.62 -5.21
CA LYS A 702 -6.50 -24.46 -3.85
C LYS A 702 -7.55 -25.52 -3.48
N VAL A 703 -8.37 -25.96 -4.44
CA VAL A 703 -9.33 -27.06 -4.25
C VAL A 703 -8.59 -28.38 -3.99
N ILE A 704 -7.59 -28.70 -4.83
CA ILE A 704 -6.82 -29.96 -4.70
C ILE A 704 -5.91 -29.91 -3.46
N ALA A 705 -5.35 -28.76 -3.09
CA ALA A 705 -4.55 -28.61 -1.87
C ALA A 705 -5.36 -28.72 -0.57
N SER A 706 -6.67 -28.45 -0.60
CA SER A 706 -7.53 -28.50 0.60
C SER A 706 -8.29 -29.83 0.78
N ILE A 707 -8.58 -30.55 -0.30
CA ILE A 707 -9.41 -31.77 -0.28
C ILE A 707 -8.65 -33.02 -0.82
N GLY A 708 -7.59 -32.82 -1.60
CA GLY A 708 -6.85 -33.89 -2.30
C GLY A 708 -7.45 -34.23 -3.68
N ALA A 709 -6.90 -35.26 -4.34
CA ALA A 709 -7.33 -35.71 -5.67
C ALA A 709 -8.05 -37.08 -5.67
N ALA A 710 -8.46 -37.59 -4.51
CA ALA A 710 -9.06 -38.93 -4.38
C ALA A 710 -10.43 -39.07 -5.07
N ASP A 711 -11.17 -37.97 -5.20
CA ASP A 711 -12.49 -37.87 -5.84
C ASP A 711 -12.40 -37.66 -7.38
N VAL A 712 -11.18 -37.51 -7.93
CA VAL A 712 -10.95 -37.31 -9.37
C VAL A 712 -10.96 -38.67 -10.09
N ASP A 713 -11.87 -38.86 -11.05
CA ASP A 713 -11.94 -40.06 -11.89
C ASP A 713 -10.89 -40.05 -13.01
N GLU A 714 -10.67 -41.20 -13.66
CA GLU A 714 -9.67 -41.39 -14.72
C GLU A 714 -9.88 -40.43 -15.92
N ARG A 715 -11.14 -40.15 -16.30
CA ARG A 715 -11.42 -39.25 -17.43
C ARG A 715 -11.13 -37.80 -17.06
N LEU A 716 -11.49 -37.38 -15.84
CA LEU A 716 -11.16 -36.05 -15.36
C LEU A 716 -9.66 -35.88 -15.15
N GLU A 717 -8.93 -36.91 -14.72
CA GLU A 717 -7.47 -36.90 -14.63
C GLU A 717 -6.80 -36.65 -15.99
N VAL A 718 -7.21 -37.37 -17.04
CA VAL A 718 -6.69 -37.14 -18.41
C VAL A 718 -6.93 -35.71 -18.86
N LEU A 719 -8.15 -35.19 -18.69
CA LEU A 719 -8.51 -33.81 -19.07
C LEU A 719 -7.73 -32.77 -18.24
N LEU A 720 -7.50 -33.04 -16.96
CA LEU A 720 -6.80 -32.15 -16.05
C LEU A 720 -5.32 -32.04 -16.40
N ILE A 721 -4.64 -33.16 -16.63
CA ILE A 721 -3.23 -33.16 -17.03
C ILE A 721 -3.05 -32.50 -18.41
N ASP A 722 -3.92 -32.81 -19.38
CA ASP A 722 -3.90 -32.20 -20.72
C ASP A 722 -4.20 -30.69 -20.69
N GLY A 723 -5.16 -30.25 -19.86
CA GLY A 723 -5.46 -28.84 -19.60
C GLY A 723 -4.30 -28.10 -18.94
N ILE A 724 -3.67 -28.70 -17.93
CA ILE A 724 -2.52 -28.14 -17.21
C ILE A 724 -1.28 -28.05 -18.11
N ILE A 725 -0.99 -29.05 -18.92
CA ILE A 725 0.11 -29.03 -19.88
C ILE A 725 -0.09 -27.90 -20.90
N PHE A 726 -1.29 -27.72 -21.43
CA PHE A 726 -1.62 -26.62 -22.34
C PHE A 726 -1.50 -25.24 -21.65
N ALA A 727 -2.11 -25.08 -20.48
CA ALA A 727 -2.05 -23.84 -19.70
C ALA A 727 -0.62 -23.49 -19.23
N PHE A 728 0.25 -24.49 -19.08
CA PHE A 728 1.67 -24.28 -18.82
C PHE A 728 2.42 -23.89 -20.10
N GLN A 729 2.14 -24.52 -21.25
CA GLN A 729 2.81 -24.25 -22.53
C GLN A 729 2.55 -22.84 -23.07
N GLU A 730 1.31 -22.36 -23.06
CA GLU A 730 0.95 -21.04 -23.58
C GLU A 730 1.11 -19.90 -22.56
N GLN A 731 2.22 -19.88 -21.81
CA GLN A 731 2.53 -18.78 -20.89
C GLN A 731 3.31 -17.67 -21.60
N THR A 732 2.84 -16.43 -21.44
CA THR A 732 3.56 -15.22 -21.83
C THR A 732 4.10 -14.44 -20.62
N LEU A 733 3.55 -14.68 -19.43
CA LEU A 733 3.99 -14.10 -18.16
C LEU A 733 4.52 -15.18 -17.21
N GLU A 734 5.60 -14.86 -16.48
CA GLU A 734 6.12 -15.74 -15.43
C GLU A 734 5.26 -15.63 -14.16
N ASP A 735 4.28 -16.52 -14.02
CA ASP A 735 3.41 -16.59 -12.84
C ASP A 735 3.65 -17.88 -12.04
N THR A 736 4.16 -17.73 -10.80
CA THR A 736 4.45 -18.88 -9.91
C THR A 736 3.22 -19.76 -9.71
N ILE A 737 2.02 -19.15 -9.60
CA ILE A 737 0.72 -19.80 -9.43
C ILE A 737 0.51 -21.00 -10.39
N MET A 738 0.97 -20.89 -11.63
CA MET A 738 0.82 -21.97 -12.61
C MET A 738 1.77 -23.15 -12.33
N LEU A 739 2.99 -22.85 -11.89
CA LEU A 739 4.03 -23.82 -11.53
C LEU A 739 3.74 -24.47 -10.16
N ASP A 740 3.31 -23.66 -9.19
CA ASP A 740 2.77 -24.06 -7.90
C ASP A 740 1.60 -25.03 -8.10
N GLY A 741 0.67 -24.69 -9.01
CA GLY A 741 -0.46 -25.54 -9.35
C GLY A 741 -0.07 -26.83 -10.06
N PHE A 742 0.81 -26.78 -11.08
CA PHE A 742 1.28 -27.98 -11.80
C PHE A 742 1.88 -28.98 -10.81
N ALA A 743 2.79 -28.50 -9.95
CA ALA A 743 3.39 -29.31 -8.90
C ALA A 743 2.36 -29.83 -7.90
N THR A 744 1.39 -29.01 -7.48
CA THR A 744 0.35 -29.41 -6.51
C THR A 744 -0.54 -30.53 -7.05
N VAL A 745 -1.01 -30.42 -8.30
CA VAL A 745 -1.86 -31.46 -8.91
C VAL A 745 -1.10 -32.77 -9.10
N VAL A 746 0.14 -32.71 -9.58
CA VAL A 746 0.96 -33.91 -9.80
C VAL A 746 1.36 -34.58 -8.47
N ASN A 747 1.63 -33.81 -7.40
CA ASN A 747 1.83 -34.36 -6.06
C ASN A 747 0.54 -35.03 -5.51
N ALA A 748 -0.63 -34.42 -5.72
CA ALA A 748 -1.89 -34.92 -5.18
C ALA A 748 -2.42 -36.18 -5.89
N LEU A 749 -2.09 -36.37 -7.17
CA LEU A 749 -2.37 -37.59 -7.93
C LEU A 749 -1.35 -38.72 -7.65
N GLY A 750 -0.11 -38.37 -7.30
CA GLY A 750 0.93 -39.32 -6.91
C GLY A 750 1.24 -40.34 -8.01
N ASP A 751 1.30 -41.62 -7.65
CA ASP A 751 1.66 -42.71 -8.57
C ASP A 751 0.69 -42.86 -9.77
N ARG A 752 -0.52 -42.28 -9.69
CA ARG A 752 -1.47 -42.20 -10.83
C ARG A 752 -0.87 -41.46 -12.04
N VAL A 753 0.07 -40.53 -11.80
CA VAL A 753 0.62 -39.67 -12.87
C VAL A 753 1.61 -40.41 -13.78
N LYS A 754 2.06 -41.61 -13.40
CA LYS A 754 3.06 -42.42 -14.14
C LYS A 754 2.83 -42.49 -15.67
N PRO A 755 1.61 -42.67 -16.22
CA PRO A 755 1.38 -42.70 -17.67
C PRO A 755 1.69 -41.38 -18.38
N TYR A 756 1.56 -40.24 -17.68
CA TYR A 756 1.74 -38.90 -18.26
C TYR A 756 3.16 -38.34 -18.06
N LEU A 757 3.96 -38.91 -17.14
CA LEU A 757 5.34 -38.48 -16.89
C LEU A 757 6.20 -38.37 -18.16
N PRO A 758 6.15 -39.29 -19.14
CA PRO A 758 6.91 -39.14 -20.39
C PRO A 758 6.54 -37.88 -21.19
N GLN A 759 5.26 -37.50 -21.21
CA GLN A 759 4.77 -36.29 -21.88
C GLN A 759 5.20 -35.02 -21.11
N ILE A 760 5.08 -35.04 -19.79
CA ILE A 760 5.49 -33.94 -18.90
C ILE A 760 7.00 -33.69 -19.01
N VAL A 761 7.83 -34.74 -18.99
CA VAL A 761 9.28 -34.63 -19.14
C VAL A 761 9.66 -34.18 -20.56
N SER A 762 8.97 -34.66 -21.61
CA SER A 762 9.18 -34.15 -22.97
C SER A 762 8.88 -32.66 -23.11
N MET A 763 7.83 -32.16 -22.45
CA MET A 763 7.49 -30.73 -22.39
C MET A 763 8.58 -29.93 -21.65
N ILE A 764 9.07 -30.43 -20.52
CA ILE A 764 10.14 -29.79 -19.74
C ILE A 764 11.42 -29.67 -20.57
N LEU A 765 11.84 -30.76 -21.22
CA LEU A 765 13.04 -30.76 -22.09
C LEU A 765 12.90 -29.76 -23.25
N TRP A 766 11.73 -29.68 -23.88
CA TRP A 766 11.47 -28.67 -24.91
C TRP A 766 11.54 -27.23 -24.34
N ARG A 767 10.98 -27.00 -23.15
CA ARG A 767 11.00 -25.70 -22.46
C ARG A 767 12.42 -25.26 -22.06
N LEU A 768 13.26 -26.20 -21.63
CA LEU A 768 14.69 -25.96 -21.36
C LEU A 768 15.46 -25.53 -22.61
N THR A 769 15.02 -25.89 -23.83
CA THR A 769 15.64 -25.39 -25.08
C THR A 769 15.09 -24.04 -25.58
N ASN A 770 14.17 -23.40 -24.84
CA ASN A 770 13.60 -22.11 -25.24
C ASN A 770 14.65 -20.97 -25.15
N LYS A 771 14.61 -20.02 -26.09
CA LYS A 771 15.48 -18.84 -26.12
C LYS A 771 15.37 -17.96 -24.88
N SER A 772 14.19 -17.86 -24.27
CA SER A 772 13.99 -17.08 -23.04
C SER A 772 14.55 -17.81 -21.82
N ALA A 773 15.60 -17.25 -21.20
CA ALA A 773 16.21 -17.79 -19.98
C ALA A 773 15.20 -18.00 -18.85
N LYS A 774 14.19 -17.12 -18.74
CA LYS A 774 13.12 -17.24 -17.75
C LYS A 774 12.18 -18.43 -18.00
N VAL A 775 12.01 -18.84 -19.25
CA VAL A 775 11.24 -20.05 -19.59
C VAL A 775 12.04 -21.32 -19.25
N ARG A 776 13.38 -21.26 -19.33
CA ARG A 776 14.28 -22.31 -18.85
C ARG A 776 14.25 -22.40 -17.31
N MET A 777 14.34 -21.26 -16.62
CA MET A 777 14.19 -21.13 -15.16
C MET A 777 12.90 -21.83 -14.65
N LEU A 778 11.74 -21.50 -15.21
CA LEU A 778 10.46 -22.15 -14.84
C LEU A 778 10.42 -23.66 -15.14
N ALA A 779 11.15 -24.15 -16.14
CA ALA A 779 11.24 -25.57 -16.44
C ALA A 779 12.16 -26.32 -15.47
N ALA A 780 13.24 -25.68 -15.03
CA ALA A 780 14.11 -26.16 -13.96
C ALA A 780 13.37 -26.16 -12.61
N ASP A 781 12.71 -25.07 -12.23
CA ASP A 781 11.88 -24.98 -11.02
C ASP A 781 10.77 -26.05 -10.96
N LEU A 782 10.13 -26.36 -12.10
CA LEU A 782 9.17 -27.45 -12.20
C LEU A 782 9.86 -28.82 -12.00
N THR A 783 11.03 -29.02 -12.60
CA THR A 783 11.83 -30.24 -12.42
C THR A 783 12.19 -30.47 -10.95
N THR A 784 12.65 -29.43 -10.25
CA THR A 784 12.95 -29.43 -8.81
C THR A 784 11.80 -29.99 -7.98
N ARG A 785 10.55 -29.64 -8.33
CA ARG A 785 9.34 -30.06 -7.61
C ARG A 785 8.80 -31.43 -8.04
N LEU A 786 9.06 -31.87 -9.27
CA LEU A 786 8.59 -33.16 -9.77
C LEU A 786 9.57 -34.31 -9.49
N ALA A 787 10.85 -34.04 -9.24
CA ALA A 787 11.88 -35.06 -9.06
C ALA A 787 11.51 -36.18 -8.04
N PRO A 788 10.95 -35.89 -6.85
CA PRO A 788 10.53 -36.93 -5.89
C PRO A 788 9.44 -37.89 -6.43
N ILE A 789 8.54 -37.36 -7.27
CA ILE A 789 7.35 -38.05 -7.78
C ILE A 789 7.72 -38.97 -8.96
N ILE A 790 8.65 -38.52 -9.80
CA ILE A 790 9.23 -39.35 -10.87
C ILE A 790 9.97 -40.56 -10.26
N LYS A 791 10.60 -40.38 -9.10
CA LYS A 791 11.24 -41.48 -8.34
C LYS A 791 10.25 -42.41 -7.65
N SER A 792 9.17 -41.91 -7.01
CA SER A 792 8.13 -42.80 -6.44
C SER A 792 7.48 -43.66 -7.53
N SER A 793 7.26 -43.06 -8.70
CA SER A 793 6.76 -43.72 -9.91
C SER A 793 7.75 -44.72 -10.52
N GLY A 794 9.01 -44.77 -10.06
CA GLY A 794 10.06 -45.67 -10.55
C GLY A 794 10.66 -45.33 -11.92
N GLU A 795 10.51 -44.09 -12.40
CA GLU A 795 10.97 -43.66 -13.73
C GLU A 795 12.38 -43.03 -13.72
N ASP A 796 13.35 -43.74 -13.12
CA ASP A 796 14.75 -43.29 -12.99
C ASP A 796 15.41 -42.95 -14.35
N ASN A 797 14.98 -43.60 -15.43
CA ASN A 797 15.42 -43.32 -16.80
C ASN A 797 15.01 -41.91 -17.29
N LEU A 798 13.95 -41.32 -16.74
CA LEU A 798 13.54 -39.94 -17.04
C LEU A 798 14.34 -38.93 -16.20
N LEU A 799 14.60 -39.23 -14.93
CA LEU A 799 15.47 -38.41 -14.06
C LEU A 799 16.90 -38.32 -14.61
N SER A 800 17.46 -39.44 -15.08
CA SER A 800 18.80 -39.46 -15.70
C SER A 800 18.87 -38.63 -16.99
N LYS A 801 17.79 -38.57 -17.78
CA LYS A 801 17.72 -37.74 -19.00
C LYS A 801 17.61 -36.25 -18.66
N LEU A 802 16.83 -35.90 -17.64
CA LEU A 802 16.74 -34.53 -17.13
C LEU A 802 18.08 -34.07 -16.56
N GLY A 803 18.76 -34.91 -15.78
CA GLY A 803 20.08 -34.61 -15.21
C GLY A 803 21.11 -34.26 -16.29
N VAL A 804 21.26 -35.08 -17.33
CA VAL A 804 22.20 -34.81 -18.44
C VAL A 804 21.88 -33.51 -19.17
N VAL A 805 20.62 -33.24 -19.50
CA VAL A 805 20.24 -32.01 -20.25
C VAL A 805 20.33 -30.75 -19.38
N ILE A 806 20.09 -30.85 -18.06
CA ILE A 806 20.32 -29.74 -17.12
C ILE A 806 21.82 -29.48 -16.97
N PHE A 807 22.65 -30.52 -16.87
CA PHE A 807 24.10 -30.37 -16.79
C PHE A 807 24.72 -29.73 -18.04
N GLU A 808 24.25 -30.10 -19.24
CA GLU A 808 24.61 -29.44 -20.51
C GLU A 808 24.25 -27.94 -20.52
N GLN A 809 23.34 -27.50 -19.64
CA GLN A 809 22.91 -26.11 -19.50
C GLN A 809 23.52 -25.36 -18.29
N LEU A 810 24.43 -25.97 -17.51
CA LEU A 810 25.10 -25.25 -16.41
C LEU A 810 26.02 -24.09 -16.88
N GLY A 811 26.29 -23.97 -18.19
CA GLY A 811 26.95 -22.81 -18.81
C GLY A 811 26.03 -21.62 -19.10
N GLU A 812 24.97 -21.44 -18.31
CA GLU A 812 23.95 -20.39 -18.48
C GLU A 812 24.46 -18.99 -18.08
N GLU A 813 24.28 -18.00 -18.97
CA GLU A 813 24.75 -16.62 -18.76
C GLU A 813 23.93 -15.84 -17.72
N TYR A 814 22.68 -16.27 -17.48
CA TYR A 814 21.72 -15.58 -16.61
C TYR A 814 21.71 -16.22 -15.20
N PRO A 815 22.13 -15.50 -14.14
CA PRO A 815 22.34 -16.10 -12.81
C PRO A 815 21.06 -16.64 -12.17
N ASP A 816 19.90 -16.01 -12.42
CA ASP A 816 18.61 -16.47 -11.91
C ASP A 816 18.22 -17.85 -12.50
N ALA A 817 18.43 -18.02 -13.80
CA ALA A 817 18.16 -19.28 -14.49
C ALA A 817 19.17 -20.38 -14.11
N LEU A 818 20.45 -20.01 -14.00
CA LEU A 818 21.52 -20.90 -13.51
C LEU A 818 21.23 -21.39 -12.08
N GLY A 819 20.76 -20.51 -11.19
CA GLY A 819 20.34 -20.87 -9.84
C GLY A 819 19.23 -21.93 -9.80
N SER A 820 18.20 -21.77 -10.65
CA SER A 820 17.13 -22.78 -10.78
C SER A 820 17.61 -24.09 -11.41
N LEU A 821 18.53 -24.05 -12.39
CA LEU A 821 19.14 -25.25 -12.97
C LEU A 821 19.95 -26.06 -11.93
N ILE A 822 20.77 -25.38 -11.13
CA ILE A 822 21.53 -25.99 -10.02
C ILE A 822 20.57 -26.54 -8.94
N ALA A 823 19.47 -25.85 -8.64
CA ALA A 823 18.45 -26.34 -7.72
C ALA A 823 17.77 -27.63 -8.23
N ALA A 824 17.47 -27.70 -9.53
CA ALA A 824 16.90 -28.88 -10.17
C ALA A 824 17.86 -30.06 -10.19
N GLU A 825 19.14 -29.84 -10.53
CA GLU A 825 20.19 -30.85 -10.48
C GLU A 825 20.39 -31.37 -9.04
N GLY A 826 20.42 -30.47 -8.05
CA GLY A 826 20.49 -30.83 -6.63
C GLY A 826 19.28 -31.65 -6.16
N ALA A 827 18.07 -31.33 -6.62
CA ALA A 827 16.88 -32.12 -6.34
C ALA A 827 16.95 -33.54 -6.95
N ILE A 828 17.42 -33.68 -8.19
CA ILE A 828 17.67 -34.98 -8.83
C ILE A 828 18.74 -35.75 -8.06
N ALA A 829 19.85 -35.12 -7.68
CA ALA A 829 20.95 -35.73 -6.93
C ALA A 829 20.49 -36.31 -5.58
N ASN A 830 19.68 -35.55 -4.83
CA ASN A 830 19.12 -35.95 -3.54
C ASN A 830 18.17 -37.16 -3.64
N VAL A 831 17.51 -37.33 -4.79
CA VAL A 831 16.43 -38.31 -4.99
C VAL A 831 16.92 -39.58 -5.70
N VAL A 832 17.85 -39.47 -6.65
CA VAL A 832 18.47 -40.61 -7.35
C VAL A 832 19.63 -41.21 -6.55
N GLY A 833 20.38 -40.38 -5.81
CA GLY A 833 21.54 -40.78 -5.04
C GLY A 833 22.85 -40.77 -5.83
N MET A 834 23.95 -40.36 -5.16
CA MET A 834 25.25 -40.03 -5.77
C MET A 834 25.91 -41.14 -6.60
N THR A 835 25.52 -42.41 -6.44
CA THR A 835 26.07 -43.56 -7.17
C THR A 835 25.26 -43.96 -8.41
N GLN A 836 24.06 -43.41 -8.59
CA GLN A 836 23.17 -43.70 -9.74
C GLN A 836 22.90 -42.44 -10.58
N MET A 837 23.36 -41.28 -10.13
CA MET A 837 23.26 -40.02 -10.87
C MET A 837 24.09 -40.06 -12.16
N ASN A 838 23.49 -39.54 -13.23
CA ASN A 838 24.12 -39.32 -14.53
C ASN A 838 23.79 -37.88 -14.95
N PRO A 839 24.77 -36.96 -15.12
CA PRO A 839 26.21 -37.19 -15.07
C PRO A 839 26.73 -37.54 -13.65
N PRO A 840 27.90 -38.18 -13.54
CA PRO A 840 28.47 -38.59 -12.25
C PRO A 840 29.04 -37.39 -11.47
N VAL A 841 28.99 -37.48 -10.14
CA VAL A 841 29.30 -36.38 -9.18
C VAL A 841 30.75 -35.82 -9.27
N LYS A 842 31.65 -36.45 -10.03
CA LYS A 842 32.98 -35.89 -10.32
C LYS A 842 32.88 -34.73 -11.32
N ASP A 843 32.21 -34.99 -12.43
CA ASP A 843 32.03 -34.08 -13.56
C ASP A 843 31.24 -32.83 -13.12
N LEU A 844 30.30 -33.00 -12.18
CA LEU A 844 29.55 -31.93 -11.51
C LEU A 844 30.40 -30.98 -10.64
N ARG A 845 31.59 -31.42 -10.20
CA ARG A 845 32.54 -30.59 -9.44
C ARG A 845 33.51 -29.85 -10.35
N GLU A 846 34.01 -30.52 -11.40
CA GLU A 846 34.99 -29.94 -12.34
C GLU A 846 34.39 -28.83 -13.23
N SER A 847 33.07 -28.70 -13.28
CA SER A 847 32.36 -27.58 -13.92
C SER A 847 32.33 -26.29 -13.07
N ASN A 848 32.41 -26.39 -11.74
CA ASN A 848 32.32 -25.24 -10.81
C ASN A 848 33.66 -24.50 -10.60
N GLU A 849 34.75 -24.95 -11.22
CA GLU A 849 36.08 -24.30 -11.17
C GLU A 849 36.43 -23.55 -12.48
N LYS A 850 35.42 -23.20 -13.30
CA LYS A 850 35.55 -22.46 -14.57
C LYS A 850 34.56 -21.30 -14.65
#